data_AF-A0A2N6Q6V5-F1
#
_entry.id   AF-A0A2N6Q6V5-F1
#
_cell.length_a   1.000
_cell.length_b   1.000
_cell.length_c   1.000
_cell.angle_alpha   90.00
_cell.angle_beta   90.00
_cell.angle_gamma   90.00
#
_symmetry.space_group_name_H-M   'P 1'
#
loop_
_entity.id
_entity.type
_entity.pdbx_description
1 polymer ?
#
loop_
_entity_poly.entity_id
_entity_poly.type
_entity_poly.pdbx_seq_one_letter_code
_entity_poly.pdbx_strand_id
1 'polypeptide(L)'
;MNIHGEFINQRGERIAVYIKTASGDRNIEIGGDSGEILFTTNPVEIRSESNDLFDVLRTQSAQINLYSKQWLPELFSTAVRSGVVNVYVDNACVFAGFIEPQIYSQSYNEIYDEISINCIDALSALEHSKYKNVGMLGHSYGGEKQGANYRNYQQILLEILNEIGSGLDIAGGKAVAIYYDKSKSLKQNTDNIFEQVMVSELLFFGKSESDMWTKQEVLTEMLRYLNLHIVQHGFSFYIFSWESLQSSSPLSFRDIVSGGDATIGREVVTISNRNVSDCGAQISLSEAYNRITISCETDAVEDLIASPFDQKLLNSNGGLSLHRKAMTEYSSQGNGVSARDAFKNMVTGAATDYDAASITDWYVKVLNSAGWSFLLSGNMSSGGFQSGELLNVLLKYLSEGQGAALLSIGSVKRRAADNSMAASLNESDYLVLAVNGNGERGVTGVYPSAKDILLATPYVTYEGNSQVVLSPSDDETTNYVIFSGSMILNPRMKQTASYSNLVDILTNGSYNDKLIADSALKDNVVYSRENKYGRYYTRKYWRYENEGNKPIWWKASPVKTEPQMGLTWDYQSEITGFVPYTGEGDELFEYSHSILGDVTDRCSKLPVLCCMLIVGDKCVVETKADGGIDSYEWRLYKERSKCSSDEEYYAQSFTLGIDPKIGDKIVGRSFDIQNNIPFDLGIDGKGTAIPIRKRDQVSGKVEFKILGPFNILWEKIAYIHPIYWHIFNKSSENSIPLLAQLSNILIKSFDIKTASDNALRQSGRDADNIVYSSRTKDSFVHEKDDITFKIHSALTAEERAALGVRNAVWQSVPQDNTTGVGLLRIYDRNLDVTAKPEQLYVSSYYRALNKPTVELSQNLYHHGGGLLFAKHYRHEALGKELFVQGYGMNLMSGTVQLKLREI
;
A
#
# COMPACT_ATOMS: atom_id res chain seq x y z
N MET A 1 -23.90 -1.63 34.43
CA MET A 1 -24.85 -2.33 35.32
C MET A 1 -24.50 -3.82 35.28
N ASN A 2 -24.63 -4.53 36.40
CA ASN A 2 -24.43 -5.98 36.47
C ASN A 2 -25.77 -6.63 36.81
N ILE A 3 -26.25 -7.53 35.97
CA ILE A 3 -27.43 -8.36 36.24
C ILE A 3 -26.94 -9.80 36.36
N HIS A 4 -27.34 -10.50 37.42
CA HIS A 4 -27.01 -11.89 37.60
C HIS A 4 -28.16 -12.66 38.23
N GLY A 5 -28.27 -13.95 37.96
CA GLY A 5 -29.22 -14.82 38.65
C GLY A 5 -29.19 -16.24 38.14
N GLU A 6 -29.85 -17.12 38.87
CA GLU A 6 -29.92 -18.54 38.53
C GLU A 6 -31.33 -19.10 38.66
N PHE A 7 -31.62 -20.13 37.87
CA PHE A 7 -32.82 -20.93 37.99
C PHE A 7 -32.51 -22.41 37.80
N ILE A 8 -33.39 -23.27 38.30
CA ILE A 8 -33.30 -24.72 38.08
C ILE A 8 -34.22 -25.08 36.92
N ASN A 9 -33.67 -25.72 35.90
CA ASN A 9 -34.45 -26.14 34.75
C ASN A 9 -35.29 -27.40 35.05
N GLN A 10 -36.11 -27.83 34.09
CA GLN A 10 -36.98 -29.00 34.23
C GLN A 10 -36.22 -30.33 34.40
N ARG A 11 -34.90 -30.33 34.18
CA ARG A 11 -34.01 -31.48 34.32
C ARG A 11 -33.20 -31.46 35.62
N GLY A 12 -33.39 -30.45 36.47
CA GLY A 12 -32.66 -30.30 37.73
C GLY A 12 -31.26 -29.68 37.58
N GLU A 13 -30.95 -29.11 36.43
CA GLU A 13 -29.67 -28.45 36.15
C GLU A 13 -29.72 -26.98 36.56
N ARG A 14 -28.60 -26.47 37.05
CA ARG A 14 -28.50 -25.07 37.46
C ARG A 14 -28.13 -24.21 36.26
N ILE A 15 -29.02 -23.30 35.86
CA ILE A 15 -28.75 -22.35 34.80
C ILE A 15 -28.41 -21.00 35.42
N ALA A 16 -27.23 -20.46 35.13
CA ALA A 16 -26.80 -19.15 35.60
C ALA A 16 -26.62 -18.18 34.43
N VAL A 17 -27.15 -16.97 34.59
CA VAL A 17 -27.07 -15.89 33.60
C VAL A 17 -26.33 -14.71 34.22
N TYR A 18 -25.35 -14.19 33.49
CA TYR A 18 -24.60 -12.99 33.85
C TYR A 18 -24.67 -12.01 32.68
N ILE A 19 -25.03 -10.76 32.97
CA ILE A 19 -25.07 -9.66 32.01
C ILE A 19 -24.33 -8.47 32.62
N LYS A 20 -23.38 -7.90 31.88
CA LYS A 20 -22.61 -6.74 32.30
C LYS A 20 -22.65 -5.66 31.24
N THR A 21 -23.18 -4.48 31.57
CA THR A 21 -23.23 -3.33 30.67
C THR A 21 -22.30 -2.21 31.12
N ALA A 22 -21.80 -1.42 30.17
CA ALA A 22 -20.83 -0.34 30.39
C ALA A 22 -21.39 0.83 31.22
N SER A 23 -22.70 1.04 31.23
CA SER A 23 -23.37 2.12 31.95
C SER A 23 -23.90 1.65 33.31
N GLY A 24 -23.36 2.21 34.41
CA GLY A 24 -23.94 2.17 35.75
C GLY A 24 -23.36 1.14 36.73
N ASP A 25 -23.32 1.49 38.02
CA ASP A 25 -22.81 0.64 39.13
C ASP A 25 -23.90 -0.25 39.77
N ARG A 26 -25.12 -0.24 39.21
CA ARG A 26 -26.23 -1.05 39.71
C ARG A 26 -25.89 -2.53 39.60
N ASN A 27 -26.07 -3.26 40.70
CA ASN A 27 -26.01 -4.71 40.76
C ASN A 27 -27.42 -5.24 41.05
N ILE A 28 -27.99 -6.01 40.13
CA ILE A 28 -29.36 -6.51 40.19
C ILE A 28 -29.33 -8.03 40.17
N GLU A 29 -29.92 -8.62 41.20
CA GLU A 29 -30.13 -10.07 41.28
C GLU A 29 -31.51 -10.42 40.70
N ILE A 30 -31.54 -11.29 39.67
CA ILE A 30 -32.78 -11.79 39.08
C ILE A 30 -33.46 -12.70 40.10
N GLY A 31 -34.69 -12.36 40.50
CA GLY A 31 -35.40 -13.09 41.55
C GLY A 31 -35.00 -12.72 42.99
N GLY A 32 -34.15 -11.71 43.19
CA GLY A 32 -33.78 -11.23 44.52
C GLY A 32 -34.91 -10.51 45.27
N ASP A 33 -34.65 -10.12 46.52
CA ASP A 33 -35.66 -9.54 47.45
C ASP A 33 -36.36 -8.28 46.92
N SER A 34 -35.73 -7.50 46.03
CA SER A 34 -36.34 -6.33 45.40
C SER A 34 -37.45 -6.71 44.41
N GLY A 35 -37.40 -7.92 43.85
CA GLY A 35 -38.30 -8.41 42.81
C GLY A 35 -38.36 -7.49 41.59
N GLU A 36 -37.26 -6.78 41.29
CA GLU A 36 -37.15 -5.81 40.19
C GLU A 36 -37.14 -6.49 38.83
N ILE A 37 -36.38 -7.59 38.72
CA ILE A 37 -36.26 -8.44 37.54
C ILE A 37 -36.54 -9.89 37.93
N LEU A 38 -37.31 -10.62 37.12
CA LEU A 38 -37.61 -12.04 37.29
C LEU A 38 -37.34 -12.81 35.99
N PHE A 39 -37.02 -14.10 36.10
CA PHE A 39 -37.00 -14.99 34.94
C PHE A 39 -38.42 -15.23 34.42
N THR A 40 -38.55 -15.31 33.09
CA THR A 40 -39.80 -15.71 32.43
C THR A 40 -39.99 -17.23 32.49
N THR A 41 -41.05 -17.75 31.87
CA THR A 41 -41.30 -19.19 31.74
C THR A 41 -40.37 -19.89 30.75
N ASN A 42 -39.76 -19.14 29.82
CA ASN A 42 -38.74 -19.62 28.90
C ASN A 42 -37.58 -18.62 28.83
N PRO A 43 -36.75 -18.56 29.89
CA PRO A 43 -35.83 -17.46 30.12
C PRO A 43 -34.64 -17.41 29.16
N VAL A 44 -34.16 -18.54 28.66
CA VAL A 44 -32.97 -18.55 27.78
C VAL A 44 -33.11 -19.58 26.67
N GLU A 45 -32.94 -19.11 25.44
CA GLU A 45 -32.85 -19.91 24.23
C GLU A 45 -31.56 -19.57 23.47
N ILE A 46 -30.85 -20.57 22.96
CA ILE A 46 -29.67 -20.41 22.11
C ILE A 46 -30.02 -20.99 20.74
N ARG A 47 -29.66 -20.30 19.66
CA ARG A 47 -29.93 -20.73 18.29
C ARG A 47 -28.64 -20.78 17.47
N SER A 48 -28.59 -21.70 16.52
CA SER A 48 -27.54 -21.71 15.51
C SER A 48 -27.97 -20.85 14.33
N GLU A 49 -27.13 -19.88 13.99
CA GLU A 49 -27.35 -18.94 12.88
C GLU A 49 -26.69 -19.44 11.58
N SER A 50 -26.11 -20.64 11.60
CA SER A 50 -25.52 -21.25 10.42
C SER A 50 -26.58 -21.93 9.53
N ASN A 51 -26.45 -21.71 8.23
CA ASN A 51 -27.37 -22.17 7.20
C ASN A 51 -26.95 -23.53 6.65
N ASP A 52 -25.74 -23.65 6.12
CA ASP A 52 -25.28 -24.83 5.39
C ASP A 52 -23.79 -25.16 5.65
N LEU A 53 -23.15 -25.97 4.82
CA LEU A 53 -21.74 -26.35 4.96
C LEU A 53 -20.74 -25.28 4.45
N PHE A 54 -21.21 -24.28 3.71
CA PHE A 54 -20.38 -23.21 3.14
C PHE A 54 -20.11 -22.09 4.16
N ASP A 55 -20.96 -21.93 5.17
CA ASP A 55 -20.76 -20.98 6.27
C ASP A 55 -19.51 -21.34 7.09
N VAL A 56 -18.44 -20.56 6.87
CA VAL A 56 -17.14 -20.68 7.53
C VAL A 56 -17.23 -20.43 9.03
N LEU A 57 -17.94 -19.37 9.43
CA LEU A 57 -18.19 -19.05 10.83
C LEU A 57 -19.47 -19.76 11.29
N ARG A 58 -19.34 -20.66 12.26
CA ARG A 58 -20.47 -21.39 12.85
C ARG A 58 -21.05 -20.57 14.00
N THR A 59 -21.78 -19.52 13.66
CA THR A 59 -22.30 -18.53 14.62
C THR A 59 -23.52 -19.03 15.39
N GLN A 60 -23.66 -18.51 16.61
CA GLN A 60 -24.79 -18.73 17.50
C GLN A 60 -25.34 -17.40 18.02
N SER A 61 -26.64 -17.36 18.27
CA SER A 61 -27.32 -16.28 18.98
C SER A 61 -27.94 -16.81 20.27
N ALA A 62 -28.23 -15.91 21.21
CA ALA A 62 -29.02 -16.24 22.40
C ALA A 62 -30.09 -15.18 22.63
N GLN A 63 -31.25 -15.62 23.09
CA GLN A 63 -32.37 -14.78 23.49
C GLN A 63 -32.61 -14.98 24.98
N ILE A 64 -32.52 -13.88 25.75
CA ILE A 64 -32.76 -13.88 27.19
C ILE A 64 -34.05 -13.10 27.48
N ASN A 65 -35.06 -13.78 28.01
CA ASN A 65 -36.37 -13.21 28.29
C ASN A 65 -36.55 -13.01 29.80
N LEU A 66 -36.71 -11.76 30.23
CA LEU A 66 -36.86 -11.35 31.62
C LEU A 66 -38.15 -10.55 31.80
N TYR A 67 -38.76 -10.66 32.97
CA TYR A 67 -39.80 -9.74 33.42
C TYR A 67 -39.17 -8.60 34.22
N SER A 68 -39.52 -7.35 33.93
CA SER A 68 -39.04 -6.18 34.66
C SER A 68 -40.19 -5.30 35.16
N LYS A 69 -40.04 -4.77 36.38
CA LYS A 69 -40.94 -3.73 36.93
C LYS A 69 -40.59 -2.32 36.48
N GLN A 70 -39.40 -2.13 35.93
CA GLN A 70 -38.85 -0.83 35.60
C GLN A 70 -38.36 -0.78 34.15
N TRP A 71 -38.28 0.43 33.63
CA TRP A 71 -37.58 0.68 32.38
C TRP A 71 -36.07 0.53 32.60
N LEU A 72 -35.41 -0.27 31.76
CA LEU A 72 -33.97 -0.60 31.85
C LEU A 72 -33.19 -0.08 30.63
N PRO A 73 -33.03 1.25 30.46
CA PRO A 73 -32.32 1.83 29.32
C PRO A 73 -30.86 1.38 29.23
N GLU A 74 -30.25 0.94 30.32
CA GLU A 74 -28.86 0.47 30.36
C GLU A 74 -28.64 -0.84 29.58
N LEU A 75 -29.71 -1.54 29.19
CA LEU A 75 -29.65 -2.69 28.27
C LEU A 75 -29.61 -2.28 26.80
N PHE A 76 -29.87 -1.01 26.47
CA PHE A 76 -29.64 -0.50 25.13
C PHE A 76 -28.14 -0.36 24.87
N SER A 77 -27.60 -1.30 24.11
CA SER A 77 -26.19 -1.37 23.74
C SER A 77 -25.89 -0.40 22.60
N THR A 78 -25.09 0.63 22.84
CA THR A 78 -24.71 1.62 21.80
C THR A 78 -23.59 1.10 20.89
N ALA A 79 -22.83 0.10 21.35
CA ALA A 79 -21.73 -0.53 20.62
C ALA A 79 -21.62 -2.02 21.00
N VAL A 80 -21.13 -2.86 20.08
CA VAL A 80 -21.13 -4.34 20.20
C VAL A 80 -20.41 -4.90 21.43
N ARG A 81 -19.58 -4.11 22.14
CA ARG A 81 -18.90 -4.54 23.38
C ARG A 81 -19.43 -3.89 24.66
N SER A 82 -20.49 -3.10 24.54
CA SER A 82 -21.03 -2.33 25.66
C SER A 82 -21.92 -3.15 26.60
N GLY A 83 -22.36 -4.34 26.17
CA GLY A 83 -23.07 -5.31 26.99
C GLY A 83 -22.53 -6.71 26.74
N VAL A 84 -22.00 -7.38 27.78
CA VAL A 84 -21.42 -8.73 27.72
C VAL A 84 -22.33 -9.71 28.44
N VAL A 85 -22.48 -10.92 27.89
CA VAL A 85 -23.40 -11.95 28.40
C VAL A 85 -22.66 -13.28 28.53
N ASN A 86 -22.80 -13.94 29.68
CA ASN A 86 -22.37 -15.33 29.87
C ASN A 86 -23.53 -16.17 30.41
N VAL A 87 -23.73 -17.35 29.84
CA VAL A 87 -24.74 -18.32 30.26
C VAL A 87 -24.08 -19.65 30.58
N TYR A 88 -24.38 -20.18 31.76
CA TYR A 88 -23.83 -21.43 32.27
C TYR A 88 -24.91 -22.47 32.49
N VAL A 89 -24.58 -23.72 32.18
CA VAL A 89 -25.28 -24.92 32.68
C VAL A 89 -24.34 -25.59 33.68
N ASP A 90 -24.78 -25.68 34.93
CA ASP A 90 -24.01 -26.02 36.11
C ASP A 90 -22.74 -25.15 36.26
N ASN A 91 -21.60 -25.60 35.72
CA ASN A 91 -20.31 -24.88 35.73
C ASN A 91 -19.71 -24.73 34.30
N ALA A 92 -20.39 -25.26 33.29
CA ALA A 92 -19.98 -25.18 31.89
C ALA A 92 -20.60 -23.94 31.24
N CYS A 93 -19.75 -23.09 30.64
CA CYS A 93 -20.24 -21.93 29.89
C CYS A 93 -20.72 -22.43 28.53
N VAL A 94 -22.02 -22.31 28.27
CA VAL A 94 -22.65 -22.78 27.01
C VAL A 94 -22.84 -21.65 26.00
N PHE A 95 -22.83 -20.39 26.45
CA PHE A 95 -22.87 -19.22 25.60
C PHE A 95 -22.08 -18.07 26.23
N ALA A 96 -21.22 -17.43 25.44
CA ALA A 96 -20.52 -16.21 25.81
C ALA A 96 -20.53 -15.26 24.61
N GLY A 97 -21.00 -14.04 24.82
CA GLY A 97 -21.19 -13.09 23.72
C GLY A 97 -21.56 -11.71 24.21
N PHE A 98 -22.26 -10.99 23.35
CA PHE A 98 -22.61 -9.60 23.56
C PHE A 98 -24.10 -9.34 23.33
N ILE A 99 -24.64 -8.31 23.97
CA ILE A 99 -25.97 -7.79 23.65
C ILE A 99 -25.91 -7.16 22.27
N GLU A 100 -26.83 -7.54 21.40
CA GLU A 100 -26.93 -7.02 20.04
C GLU A 100 -27.14 -5.49 20.07
N PRO A 101 -26.30 -4.71 19.37
CA PRO A 101 -26.33 -3.26 19.47
C PRO A 101 -27.56 -2.65 18.78
N GLN A 102 -27.99 -1.46 19.25
CA GLN A 102 -29.05 -0.63 18.66
C GLN A 102 -30.45 -1.27 18.64
N ILE A 103 -30.64 -2.41 19.29
CA ILE A 103 -31.92 -3.11 19.41
C ILE A 103 -32.36 -3.05 20.87
N TYR A 104 -33.47 -2.37 21.12
CA TYR A 104 -34.15 -2.41 22.42
C TYR A 104 -35.64 -2.18 22.22
N SER A 105 -36.44 -3.10 22.75
CA SER A 105 -37.87 -2.94 22.85
C SER A 105 -38.33 -3.49 24.18
N GLN A 106 -39.17 -2.73 24.87
CA GLN A 106 -39.82 -3.14 26.11
C GLN A 106 -41.29 -2.72 26.00
N SER A 107 -42.19 -3.68 26.23
CA SER A 107 -43.62 -3.37 26.38
C SER A 107 -43.83 -2.50 27.62
N TYR A 108 -44.89 -1.70 27.66
CA TYR A 108 -45.20 -0.88 28.84
C TYR A 108 -46.70 -0.88 29.09
N ASN A 109 -47.19 -1.86 29.87
CA ASN A 109 -48.60 -1.94 30.26
C ASN A 109 -48.85 -2.71 31.57
N GLU A 110 -47.98 -3.65 31.94
CA GLU A 110 -48.21 -4.57 33.06
C GLU A 110 -47.36 -4.21 34.29
N ILE A 111 -47.65 -4.80 35.46
CA ILE A 111 -46.78 -4.67 36.64
C ILE A 111 -45.38 -5.24 36.35
N TYR A 112 -45.33 -6.24 35.48
CA TYR A 112 -44.13 -6.85 34.96
C TYR A 112 -44.20 -6.84 33.43
N ASP A 113 -43.35 -6.05 32.80
CA ASP A 113 -43.21 -6.04 31.35
C ASP A 113 -42.13 -7.06 30.93
N GLU A 114 -42.41 -7.84 29.88
CA GLU A 114 -41.41 -8.73 29.29
C GLU A 114 -40.39 -7.93 28.47
N ILE A 115 -39.11 -8.19 28.74
CA ILE A 115 -37.96 -7.68 28.01
C ILE A 115 -37.27 -8.88 27.36
N SER A 116 -37.07 -8.79 26.05
CA SER A 116 -36.30 -9.77 25.29
C SER A 116 -34.96 -9.17 24.88
N ILE A 117 -33.88 -9.78 25.37
CA ILE A 117 -32.51 -9.35 25.10
C ILE A 117 -31.91 -10.30 24.07
N ASN A 118 -31.70 -9.78 22.86
CA ASN A 118 -31.00 -10.51 21.81
C ASN A 118 -29.48 -10.39 22.03
N CYS A 119 -28.80 -11.51 21.91
CA CYS A 119 -27.38 -11.64 22.11
C CYS A 119 -26.75 -12.35 20.93
N ILE A 120 -25.55 -11.92 20.55
CA ILE A 120 -24.75 -12.51 19.49
C ILE A 120 -23.45 -13.05 20.07
N ASP A 121 -22.93 -14.15 19.52
CA ASP A 121 -21.65 -14.70 19.95
C ASP A 121 -20.46 -13.81 19.53
N ALA A 122 -19.25 -14.19 19.95
CA ALA A 122 -18.05 -13.41 19.67
C ALA A 122 -17.66 -13.43 18.18
N LEU A 123 -17.99 -14.50 17.44
CA LEU A 123 -17.73 -14.57 16.00
C LEU A 123 -18.63 -13.62 15.22
N SER A 124 -19.91 -13.56 15.56
CA SER A 124 -20.89 -12.66 14.96
C SER A 124 -20.55 -11.19 15.25
N ALA A 125 -20.04 -10.89 16.45
CA ALA A 125 -19.66 -9.53 16.82
C ALA A 125 -18.52 -8.94 15.96
N LEU A 126 -17.80 -9.75 15.19
CA LEU A 126 -16.69 -9.30 14.33
C LEU A 126 -17.14 -8.43 13.15
N GLU A 127 -18.39 -8.53 12.67
CA GLU A 127 -18.90 -7.69 11.57
C GLU A 127 -18.93 -6.20 11.92
N HIS A 128 -19.06 -5.88 13.22
CA HIS A 128 -19.21 -4.50 13.69
C HIS A 128 -17.88 -3.75 13.82
N SER A 129 -16.76 -4.33 13.39
CA SER A 129 -15.45 -3.67 13.43
C SER A 129 -14.64 -3.92 12.17
N LYS A 130 -14.10 -2.85 11.60
CA LYS A 130 -13.11 -2.92 10.51
C LYS A 130 -11.80 -3.51 11.03
N TYR A 131 -11.03 -4.08 10.11
CA TYR A 131 -9.67 -4.51 10.40
C TYR A 131 -8.85 -3.38 11.06
N LYS A 132 -7.94 -3.71 11.99
CA LYS A 132 -7.17 -2.71 12.78
C LYS A 132 -8.00 -1.65 13.52
N ASN A 133 -9.30 -1.87 13.73
CA ASN A 133 -10.19 -0.90 14.38
C ASN A 133 -10.28 0.45 13.64
N VAL A 134 -9.99 0.48 12.33
CA VAL A 134 -10.07 1.71 11.54
C VAL A 134 -11.47 2.33 11.65
N GLY A 135 -11.50 3.64 11.93
CA GLY A 135 -12.73 4.39 12.22
C GLY A 135 -13.03 4.55 13.70
N MET A 136 -12.32 3.82 14.58
CA MET A 136 -12.35 4.05 16.03
C MET A 136 -11.34 5.16 16.43
N LEU A 137 -11.54 5.74 17.61
CA LEU A 137 -10.67 6.79 18.15
C LEU A 137 -9.20 6.29 18.21
N GLY A 138 -8.30 7.02 17.57
CA GLY A 138 -6.86 6.67 17.49
C GLY A 138 -6.47 5.81 16.30
N HIS A 139 -7.43 5.27 15.53
CA HIS A 139 -7.18 4.36 14.40
C HIS A 139 -7.67 4.97 13.09
N SER A 140 -6.82 5.78 12.45
CA SER A 140 -7.12 6.39 11.15
C SER A 140 -6.79 5.46 9.99
N TYR A 141 -7.56 5.51 8.91
CA TYR A 141 -7.31 4.73 7.69
C TYR A 141 -5.88 4.94 7.18
N GLY A 142 -5.45 6.20 7.02
CA GLY A 142 -4.11 6.52 6.50
C GLY A 142 -2.97 6.05 7.40
N GLY A 143 -3.10 6.21 8.72
CA GLY A 143 -2.07 5.79 9.68
C GLY A 143 -1.92 4.26 9.75
N GLU A 144 -3.03 3.53 9.89
CA GLU A 144 -3.02 2.07 9.92
C GLU A 144 -2.59 1.49 8.57
N LYS A 145 -3.05 2.08 7.45
CA LYS A 145 -2.62 1.70 6.11
C LYS A 145 -1.15 1.99 5.88
N GLN A 146 -0.51 2.95 6.56
CA GLN A 146 0.93 3.17 6.46
C GLN A 146 1.73 2.11 7.25
N GLY A 147 1.16 1.62 8.36
CA GLY A 147 1.77 0.62 9.25
C GLY A 147 1.51 -0.84 8.87
N ALA A 148 0.63 -1.12 7.90
CA ALA A 148 0.30 -2.48 7.46
C ALA A 148 1.56 -3.24 7.00
N ASN A 149 1.65 -4.55 7.20
CA ASN A 149 2.79 -5.44 6.94
C ASN A 149 2.36 -6.82 6.37
N TYR A 150 3.33 -7.61 5.89
CA TYR A 150 3.13 -9.04 5.67
C TYR A 150 3.08 -9.72 7.02
N ARG A 151 1.98 -10.43 7.27
CA ARG A 151 1.79 -11.15 8.52
C ARG A 151 1.38 -12.57 8.25
N ASN A 152 1.85 -13.45 9.11
CA ASN A 152 1.38 -14.82 9.07
C ASN A 152 -0.08 -14.88 9.56
N TYR A 153 -0.81 -15.90 9.11
CA TYR A 153 -2.21 -16.06 9.42
C TYR A 153 -2.45 -16.17 10.94
N GLN A 154 -1.50 -16.74 11.68
CA GLN A 154 -1.60 -16.87 13.13
C GLN A 154 -1.63 -15.52 13.82
N GLN A 155 -0.75 -14.59 13.45
CA GLN A 155 -0.71 -13.25 14.02
C GLN A 155 -2.02 -12.51 13.81
N ILE A 156 -2.60 -12.60 12.61
CA ILE A 156 -3.87 -11.96 12.28
C ILE A 156 -5.02 -12.60 13.07
N LEU A 157 -5.07 -13.94 13.08
CA LEU A 157 -6.12 -14.71 13.74
C LEU A 157 -6.09 -14.50 15.27
N LEU A 158 -4.90 -14.55 15.88
CA LEU A 158 -4.74 -14.28 17.31
C LEU A 158 -5.09 -12.84 17.66
N GLU A 159 -4.75 -11.86 16.83
CA GLU A 159 -5.14 -10.47 17.05
C GLU A 159 -6.68 -10.34 17.06
N ILE A 160 -7.36 -10.87 16.05
CA ILE A 160 -8.83 -10.80 15.94
C ILE A 160 -9.51 -11.51 17.11
N LEU A 161 -9.14 -12.78 17.38
CA LEU A 161 -9.82 -13.61 18.37
C LEU A 161 -9.50 -13.22 19.81
N ASN A 162 -8.26 -12.81 20.12
CA ASN A 162 -7.93 -12.34 21.47
C ASN A 162 -8.57 -10.98 21.75
N GLU A 163 -8.64 -10.09 20.76
CA GLU A 163 -9.26 -8.78 20.95
C GLU A 163 -10.76 -8.91 21.23
N ILE A 164 -11.48 -9.75 20.47
CA ILE A 164 -12.92 -9.97 20.71
C ILE A 164 -13.18 -10.81 21.98
N GLY A 165 -12.25 -11.70 22.34
CA GLY A 165 -12.31 -12.47 23.57
C GLY A 165 -11.96 -11.67 24.83
N SER A 166 -11.35 -10.48 24.69
CA SER A 166 -10.95 -9.65 25.82
C SER A 166 -12.17 -9.08 26.54
N GLY A 167 -12.30 -9.37 27.83
CA GLY A 167 -13.45 -8.98 28.64
C GLY A 167 -14.72 -9.81 28.41
N LEU A 168 -14.63 -10.91 27.62
CA LEU A 168 -15.75 -11.82 27.38
C LEU A 168 -16.12 -12.64 28.61
N ASP A 169 -15.13 -13.02 29.43
CA ASP A 169 -15.35 -13.72 30.71
C ASP A 169 -15.63 -12.71 31.83
N ILE A 170 -16.92 -12.51 32.12
CA ILE A 170 -17.38 -11.58 33.15
C ILE A 170 -17.65 -12.27 34.49
N ALA A 171 -17.80 -13.60 34.50
CA ALA A 171 -17.88 -14.39 35.73
C ALA A 171 -16.49 -14.73 36.30
N GLY A 172 -15.46 -14.73 35.45
CA GLY A 172 -14.05 -14.85 35.80
C GLY A 172 -13.51 -16.29 35.83
N GLY A 173 -12.19 -16.39 35.72
CA GLY A 173 -11.44 -17.64 35.95
C GLY A 173 -11.18 -18.50 34.71
N LYS A 174 -11.54 -18.06 33.50
CA LYS A 174 -11.27 -18.81 32.26
C LYS A 174 -10.56 -17.95 31.22
N ALA A 175 -9.55 -18.52 30.57
CA ALA A 175 -8.86 -17.90 29.44
C ALA A 175 -9.53 -18.28 28.13
N VAL A 176 -9.43 -17.39 27.14
CA VAL A 176 -9.80 -17.70 25.76
C VAL A 176 -8.76 -18.68 25.20
N ALA A 177 -9.24 -19.75 24.57
CA ALA A 177 -8.40 -20.77 23.96
C ALA A 177 -8.76 -20.94 22.48
N ILE A 178 -7.77 -21.18 21.64
CA ILE A 178 -7.98 -21.32 20.20
C ILE A 178 -7.35 -22.64 19.76
N TYR A 179 -8.20 -23.56 19.33
CA TYR A 179 -7.86 -24.92 18.99
C TYR A 179 -7.94 -25.13 17.48
N TYR A 180 -6.96 -25.83 16.91
CA TYR A 180 -6.91 -26.17 15.49
C TYR A 180 -6.74 -27.68 15.29
N ASP A 181 -7.55 -28.29 14.41
CA ASP A 181 -7.58 -29.74 14.17
C ASP A 181 -6.37 -30.31 13.41
N LYS A 182 -5.41 -29.46 13.01
CA LYS A 182 -4.20 -29.84 12.26
C LYS A 182 -4.46 -30.41 10.86
N SER A 183 -5.65 -30.21 10.29
CA SER A 183 -6.05 -30.85 9.03
C SER A 183 -5.32 -30.37 7.78
N LYS A 184 -4.74 -29.17 7.82
CA LYS A 184 -4.00 -28.52 6.72
C LYS A 184 -2.58 -28.18 7.13
N SER A 185 -1.65 -28.27 6.18
CA SER A 185 -0.25 -27.82 6.35
C SER A 185 0.44 -27.56 5.00
N LEU A 186 1.63 -26.96 4.98
CA LEU A 186 2.39 -26.88 3.71
C LEU A 186 3.15 -28.17 3.42
N LYS A 187 3.54 -28.90 4.47
CA LYS A 187 4.29 -30.17 4.40
C LYS A 187 3.67 -31.19 5.35
N GLN A 188 3.82 -32.48 5.06
CA GLN A 188 3.20 -33.57 5.83
C GLN A 188 3.55 -33.57 7.33
N ASN A 189 4.69 -32.99 7.71
CA ASN A 189 5.24 -33.06 9.09
C ASN A 189 5.06 -31.78 9.92
N THR A 190 4.24 -30.82 9.49
CA THR A 190 4.06 -29.54 10.21
C THR A 190 2.62 -29.39 10.67
N ASP A 191 2.39 -29.14 11.96
CA ASP A 191 1.05 -29.19 12.59
C ASP A 191 0.28 -27.88 12.59
N ASN A 192 0.88 -26.78 12.14
CA ASN A 192 0.25 -25.46 12.19
C ASN A 192 0.49 -24.68 10.90
N ILE A 193 -0.52 -24.66 10.01
CA ILE A 193 -0.43 -23.95 8.74
C ILE A 193 -0.41 -22.42 8.93
N PHE A 194 -0.97 -21.91 10.03
CA PHE A 194 -1.15 -20.47 10.24
C PHE A 194 0.19 -19.73 10.46
N GLU A 195 1.24 -20.42 10.90
CA GLU A 195 2.61 -19.88 11.01
C GLU A 195 3.36 -19.91 9.66
N GLN A 196 2.88 -20.71 8.71
CA GLN A 196 3.57 -21.00 7.46
C GLN A 196 3.07 -20.15 6.29
N VAL A 197 1.85 -19.62 6.38
CA VAL A 197 1.23 -18.82 5.32
C VAL A 197 1.19 -17.35 5.74
N MET A 198 1.65 -16.46 4.86
CA MET A 198 1.58 -15.01 5.05
C MET A 198 0.74 -14.32 3.98
N VAL A 199 0.12 -13.20 4.34
CA VAL A 199 -0.63 -12.32 3.43
C VAL A 199 -0.28 -10.86 3.70
N SER A 200 -0.43 -10.03 2.67
CA SER A 200 -0.28 -8.58 2.77
C SER A 200 -1.51 -7.99 3.47
N GLU A 201 -1.33 -7.34 4.62
CA GLU A 201 -2.42 -6.65 5.31
C GLU A 201 -3.10 -5.58 4.42
N LEU A 202 -2.38 -5.02 3.45
CA LEU A 202 -2.94 -4.06 2.49
C LEU A 202 -4.15 -4.60 1.73
N LEU A 203 -4.26 -5.92 1.55
CA LEU A 203 -5.41 -6.56 0.89
C LEU A 203 -6.72 -6.20 1.60
N PHE A 204 -6.67 -6.10 2.94
CA PHE A 204 -7.84 -5.83 3.78
C PHE A 204 -8.23 -4.35 3.81
N PHE A 205 -7.33 -3.43 3.43
CA PHE A 205 -7.60 -1.99 3.41
C PHE A 205 -8.39 -1.53 2.19
N GLY A 206 -8.47 -2.35 1.14
CA GLY A 206 -9.12 -2.00 -0.11
C GLY A 206 -8.60 -0.69 -0.72
N LYS A 207 -9.40 -0.13 -1.63
CA LYS A 207 -9.08 1.13 -2.33
C LYS A 207 -9.37 2.36 -1.48
N SER A 208 -10.34 2.28 -0.57
CA SER A 208 -10.76 3.35 0.31
C SER A 208 -11.25 2.82 1.66
N GLU A 209 -11.47 3.71 2.63
CA GLU A 209 -11.98 3.31 3.95
C GLU A 209 -13.36 2.63 3.87
N SER A 210 -14.23 2.99 2.91
CA SER A 210 -15.54 2.34 2.76
C SER A 210 -15.45 0.89 2.29
N ASP A 211 -14.40 0.56 1.54
CA ASP A 211 -14.20 -0.76 0.93
C ASP A 211 -13.35 -1.68 1.81
N MET A 212 -12.98 -1.19 3.00
CA MET A 212 -12.12 -1.88 3.93
C MET A 212 -12.86 -3.06 4.59
N TRP A 213 -12.18 -4.19 4.70
CA TRP A 213 -12.76 -5.41 5.24
C TRP A 213 -13.01 -5.29 6.74
N THR A 214 -14.13 -5.86 7.17
CA THR A 214 -14.43 -6.18 8.56
C THR A 214 -13.51 -7.28 9.06
N LYS A 215 -13.34 -7.40 10.37
CA LYS A 215 -12.59 -8.52 10.97
C LYS A 215 -13.25 -9.86 10.64
N GLN A 216 -14.57 -9.87 10.49
CA GLN A 216 -15.33 -11.04 10.06
C GLN A 216 -14.93 -11.48 8.65
N GLU A 217 -14.88 -10.56 7.68
CA GLU A 217 -14.48 -10.85 6.31
C GLU A 217 -13.03 -11.35 6.24
N VAL A 218 -12.11 -10.74 6.98
CA VAL A 218 -10.70 -11.19 7.06
C VAL A 218 -10.61 -12.62 7.57
N LEU A 219 -11.23 -12.92 8.71
CA LEU A 219 -11.20 -14.27 9.29
C LEU A 219 -11.88 -15.29 8.37
N THR A 220 -13.03 -14.94 7.81
CA THR A 220 -13.80 -15.79 6.89
C THR A 220 -12.99 -16.15 5.67
N GLU A 221 -12.35 -15.17 5.03
CA GLU A 221 -11.60 -15.41 3.79
C GLU A 221 -10.34 -16.24 4.02
N MET A 222 -9.61 -15.97 5.12
CA MET A 222 -8.43 -16.76 5.49
C MET A 222 -8.77 -18.24 5.73
N LEU A 223 -9.86 -18.52 6.43
CA LEU A 223 -10.30 -19.89 6.71
C LEU A 223 -10.95 -20.55 5.48
N ARG A 224 -11.74 -19.80 4.69
CA ARG A 224 -12.32 -20.25 3.41
C ARG A 224 -11.24 -20.73 2.45
N TYR A 225 -10.20 -19.92 2.28
CA TYR A 225 -9.06 -20.25 1.42
C TYR A 225 -8.44 -21.60 1.81
N LEU A 226 -8.35 -21.90 3.10
CA LEU A 226 -7.80 -23.16 3.61
C LEU A 226 -8.83 -24.31 3.71
N ASN A 227 -10.08 -24.10 3.29
CA ASN A 227 -11.21 -25.01 3.52
C ASN A 227 -11.34 -25.42 5.00
N LEU A 228 -11.39 -24.41 5.87
CA LEU A 228 -11.55 -24.53 7.32
C LEU A 228 -12.78 -23.75 7.79
N HIS A 229 -13.28 -24.17 8.94
CA HIS A 229 -14.46 -23.64 9.62
C HIS A 229 -14.11 -23.37 11.08
N ILE A 230 -14.84 -22.46 11.73
CA ILE A 230 -14.61 -22.10 13.13
C ILE A 230 -15.93 -22.04 13.88
N VAL A 231 -15.95 -22.61 15.09
CA VAL A 231 -17.09 -22.54 16.02
C VAL A 231 -16.62 -22.05 17.39
N GLN A 232 -17.43 -21.22 18.04
CA GLN A 232 -17.22 -20.86 19.43
C GLN A 232 -18.01 -21.80 20.34
N HIS A 233 -17.37 -22.27 21.42
CA HIS A 233 -18.03 -22.97 22.51
C HIS A 233 -17.55 -22.40 23.85
N GLY A 234 -18.44 -21.67 24.53
CA GLY A 234 -18.07 -20.88 25.70
C GLY A 234 -16.97 -19.87 25.35
N PHE A 235 -15.80 -19.98 25.99
CA PHE A 235 -14.65 -19.10 25.75
C PHE A 235 -13.62 -19.69 24.78
N SER A 236 -13.89 -20.86 24.19
CA SER A 236 -12.94 -21.55 23.32
C SER A 236 -13.42 -21.52 21.87
N PHE A 237 -12.49 -21.28 20.96
CA PHE A 237 -12.70 -21.32 19.52
C PHE A 237 -12.09 -22.60 18.96
N TYR A 238 -12.83 -23.33 18.13
CA TYR A 238 -12.38 -24.57 17.50
C TYR A 238 -12.39 -24.40 15.99
N ILE A 239 -11.22 -24.52 15.38
CA ILE A 239 -11.00 -24.45 13.94
C ILE A 239 -10.81 -25.86 13.41
N PHE A 240 -11.60 -26.24 12.42
CA PHE A 240 -11.67 -27.60 11.91
C PHE A 240 -11.98 -27.65 10.41
N SER A 241 -11.79 -28.82 9.80
CA SER A 241 -12.37 -29.14 8.49
C SER A 241 -13.54 -30.11 8.64
N TRP A 242 -14.51 -30.06 7.72
CA TRP A 242 -15.64 -30.99 7.73
C TRP A 242 -15.20 -32.44 7.65
N GLU A 243 -14.13 -32.75 6.92
CA GLU A 243 -13.58 -34.10 6.82
C GLU A 243 -13.09 -34.63 8.18
N SER A 244 -12.51 -33.76 9.02
CA SER A 244 -12.16 -34.13 10.40
C SER A 244 -13.40 -34.47 11.21
N LEU A 245 -14.47 -33.68 11.07
CA LEU A 245 -15.74 -33.94 11.77
C LEU A 245 -16.51 -35.13 11.21
N GLN A 246 -16.27 -35.57 9.98
CA GLN A 246 -16.90 -36.77 9.40
C GLN A 246 -16.14 -38.06 9.73
N SER A 247 -14.85 -37.96 10.02
CA SER A 247 -14.02 -39.12 10.34
C SER A 247 -14.46 -39.84 11.61
N SER A 248 -14.37 -41.17 11.62
CA SER A 248 -14.57 -41.99 12.82
C SER A 248 -13.41 -41.88 13.83
N SER A 249 -12.29 -41.28 13.45
CA SER A 249 -11.11 -41.13 14.30
C SER A 249 -11.33 -40.07 15.40
N PRO A 250 -10.58 -40.16 16.53
CA PRO A 250 -10.53 -39.10 17.52
C PRO A 250 -10.06 -37.77 16.91
N LEU A 251 -10.64 -36.66 17.35
CA LEU A 251 -10.25 -35.33 16.92
C LEU A 251 -9.02 -34.89 17.72
N SER A 252 -7.95 -34.48 17.02
CA SER A 252 -6.73 -33.99 17.64
C SER A 252 -6.62 -32.49 17.41
N PHE A 253 -6.86 -31.72 18.47
CA PHE A 253 -6.77 -30.28 18.47
C PHE A 253 -5.46 -29.81 19.07
N ARG A 254 -4.81 -28.86 18.41
CA ARG A 254 -3.66 -28.13 18.94
C ARG A 254 -4.12 -26.75 19.37
N ASP A 255 -3.83 -26.37 20.60
CA ASP A 255 -3.94 -24.98 21.05
C ASP A 255 -2.84 -24.18 20.34
N ILE A 256 -3.23 -23.25 19.48
CA ILE A 256 -2.27 -22.45 18.70
C ILE A 256 -1.64 -21.32 19.53
N VAL A 257 -2.12 -21.09 20.75
CA VAL A 257 -1.53 -20.15 21.71
C VAL A 257 -0.48 -20.84 22.57
N SER A 258 -0.84 -21.95 23.22
CA SER A 258 0.07 -22.66 24.15
C SER A 258 0.93 -23.74 23.47
N GLY A 259 0.53 -24.21 22.28
CA GLY A 259 1.15 -25.34 21.58
C GLY A 259 0.76 -26.72 22.11
N GLY A 260 -0.10 -26.80 23.15
CA GLY A 260 -0.56 -28.05 23.73
C GLY A 260 -1.54 -28.79 22.83
N ASP A 261 -1.51 -30.12 22.85
CA ASP A 261 -2.48 -30.96 22.15
C ASP A 261 -3.58 -31.44 23.11
N ALA A 262 -4.82 -31.41 22.63
CA ALA A 262 -6.00 -32.01 23.25
C ALA A 262 -6.61 -33.02 22.27
N THR A 263 -6.97 -34.20 22.77
CA THR A 263 -7.64 -35.22 21.96
C THR A 263 -9.05 -35.45 22.48
N ILE A 264 -10.03 -35.37 21.59
CA ILE A 264 -11.43 -35.64 21.89
C ILE A 264 -11.79 -36.99 21.26
N GLY A 265 -12.18 -37.94 22.09
CA GLY A 265 -12.67 -39.24 21.63
C GLY A 265 -13.96 -39.08 20.82
N ARG A 266 -14.09 -39.83 19.72
CA ARG A 266 -15.31 -39.84 18.92
C ARG A 266 -16.41 -40.61 19.66
N GLU A 267 -17.45 -39.91 20.09
CA GLU A 267 -18.64 -40.52 20.67
C GLU A 267 -19.74 -40.65 19.62
N VAL A 268 -20.35 -41.84 19.50
CA VAL A 268 -21.51 -42.09 18.64
C VAL A 268 -22.75 -42.30 19.50
N VAL A 269 -23.68 -41.34 19.48
CA VAL A 269 -24.91 -41.35 20.26
C VAL A 269 -26.04 -41.98 19.44
N THR A 270 -26.67 -43.03 19.97
CA THR A 270 -27.85 -43.62 19.33
C THR A 270 -29.10 -42.82 19.69
N ILE A 271 -29.81 -42.28 18.69
CA ILE A 271 -31.09 -41.58 18.84
C ILE A 271 -32.18 -42.64 19.06
N SER A 272 -32.89 -42.54 20.19
CA SER A 272 -33.93 -43.49 20.59
C SER A 272 -34.97 -42.81 21.49
N ASN A 273 -36.08 -43.50 21.77
CA ASN A 273 -37.11 -43.02 22.70
C ASN A 273 -36.59 -42.71 24.12
N ARG A 274 -35.36 -43.10 24.46
CA ARG A 274 -34.73 -42.81 25.75
C ARG A 274 -34.15 -41.40 25.85
N ASN A 275 -33.76 -40.78 24.73
CA ASN A 275 -33.06 -39.50 24.71
C ASN A 275 -33.74 -38.41 23.88
N VAL A 276 -34.73 -38.74 23.05
CA VAL A 276 -35.56 -37.73 22.37
C VAL A 276 -36.46 -36.98 23.35
N SER A 277 -36.64 -35.68 23.14
CA SER A 277 -37.48 -34.84 24.01
C SER A 277 -38.90 -34.63 23.49
N ASP A 278 -39.13 -34.85 22.20
CA ASP A 278 -40.44 -34.74 21.55
C ASP A 278 -40.54 -35.63 20.30
N CYS A 279 -41.65 -35.48 19.56
CA CYS A 279 -41.92 -36.14 18.28
C CYS A 279 -41.76 -35.20 17.07
N GLY A 280 -41.09 -34.05 17.24
CA GLY A 280 -40.99 -32.99 16.24
C GLY A 280 -39.88 -33.19 15.20
N ALA A 281 -39.31 -34.40 15.12
CA ALA A 281 -38.20 -34.69 14.23
C ALA A 281 -38.60 -34.49 12.75
N GLN A 282 -37.69 -33.90 11.97
CA GLN A 282 -37.87 -33.68 10.53
C GLN A 282 -36.75 -34.35 9.76
N ILE A 283 -37.11 -35.11 8.72
CA ILE A 283 -36.16 -35.72 7.79
C ILE A 283 -36.33 -35.05 6.43
N SER A 284 -35.23 -34.52 5.90
CA SER A 284 -35.14 -33.94 4.56
C SER A 284 -33.99 -34.59 3.79
N LEU A 285 -33.97 -34.34 2.49
CA LEU A 285 -32.80 -34.61 1.65
C LEU A 285 -32.10 -33.29 1.41
N SER A 286 -30.78 -33.30 1.54
CA SER A 286 -29.95 -32.14 1.24
C SER A 286 -30.01 -31.80 -0.24
N GLU A 287 -29.79 -30.53 -0.54
CA GLU A 287 -29.59 -30.09 -1.91
C GLU A 287 -28.33 -30.72 -2.51
N ALA A 288 -28.45 -31.19 -3.75
CA ALA A 288 -27.38 -31.87 -4.47
C ALA A 288 -26.91 -31.05 -5.67
N TYR A 289 -25.61 -30.79 -5.72
CA TYR A 289 -24.98 -30.00 -6.79
C TYR A 289 -24.03 -30.89 -7.59
N ASN A 290 -24.32 -31.09 -8.88
CA ASN A 290 -23.45 -31.90 -9.73
C ASN A 290 -22.32 -31.09 -10.38
N ARG A 291 -22.26 -29.77 -10.15
CA ARG A 291 -21.11 -28.91 -10.43
C ARG A 291 -20.88 -27.92 -9.28
N ILE A 292 -19.64 -27.85 -8.81
CA ILE A 292 -19.18 -26.81 -7.87
C ILE A 292 -18.21 -25.93 -8.62
N THR A 293 -18.47 -24.63 -8.59
CA THR A 293 -17.65 -23.60 -9.24
C THR A 293 -17.32 -22.51 -8.24
N ILE A 294 -16.05 -22.12 -8.21
CA ILE A 294 -15.59 -20.97 -7.44
C ILE A 294 -14.92 -19.96 -8.37
N SER A 295 -15.13 -18.68 -8.09
CA SER A 295 -14.50 -17.56 -8.79
C SER A 295 -13.51 -16.87 -7.86
N CYS A 296 -12.26 -16.75 -8.28
CA CYS A 296 -11.23 -16.04 -7.54
C CYS A 296 -11.06 -14.64 -8.12
N GLU A 297 -11.36 -13.61 -7.32
CA GLU A 297 -11.03 -12.22 -7.63
C GLU A 297 -9.52 -12.03 -7.58
N THR A 298 -8.95 -11.36 -8.59
CA THR A 298 -7.54 -11.00 -8.59
C THR A 298 -7.35 -9.52 -8.31
N ASP A 299 -6.29 -9.18 -7.56
CA ASP A 299 -5.92 -7.79 -7.28
C ASP A 299 -4.50 -7.54 -7.76
N ALA A 300 -4.37 -7.11 -9.02
CA ALA A 300 -3.08 -6.91 -9.68
C ALA A 300 -2.41 -5.59 -9.25
N VAL A 301 -1.12 -5.68 -8.92
CA VAL A 301 -0.27 -4.54 -8.56
C VAL A 301 0.46 -4.05 -9.81
N GLU A 302 -0.17 -3.15 -10.56
CA GLU A 302 0.45 -2.54 -11.75
C GLU A 302 1.50 -1.49 -11.37
N ASP A 303 1.14 -0.57 -10.47
CA ASP A 303 2.05 0.44 -9.96
C ASP A 303 2.74 -0.09 -8.69
N LEU A 304 4.01 -0.46 -8.79
CA LEU A 304 4.79 -0.91 -7.64
C LEU A 304 4.93 0.20 -6.60
N ILE A 305 5.19 1.41 -7.10
CA ILE A 305 5.25 2.65 -6.32
C ILE A 305 4.39 3.65 -7.08
N ALA A 306 3.44 4.26 -6.36
CA ALA A 306 2.63 5.31 -6.95
C ALA A 306 3.52 6.50 -7.37
N SER A 307 3.29 6.97 -8.60
CA SER A 307 4.04 8.09 -9.17
C SER A 307 4.00 9.30 -8.24
N PRO A 308 5.10 10.06 -8.07
CA PRO A 308 5.06 11.33 -7.36
C PRO A 308 4.14 12.35 -8.07
N PHE A 309 3.69 12.07 -9.29
CA PHE A 309 2.77 12.91 -10.07
C PHE A 309 1.31 12.39 -10.06
N ASP A 310 0.98 11.36 -9.28
CA ASP A 310 -0.39 10.85 -9.17
C ASP A 310 -1.32 11.92 -8.59
N GLN A 311 -2.30 12.36 -9.38
CA GLN A 311 -3.28 13.38 -9.01
C GLN A 311 -4.07 13.05 -7.73
N LYS A 312 -4.24 11.77 -7.40
CA LYS A 312 -4.91 11.34 -6.15
C LYS A 312 -4.03 11.56 -4.91
N LEU A 313 -2.71 11.55 -5.07
CA LEU A 313 -1.74 11.74 -4.01
C LEU A 313 -1.26 13.19 -3.91
N LEU A 314 -1.36 13.94 -5.02
CA LEU A 314 -0.99 15.33 -5.07
C LEU A 314 -1.84 16.20 -4.12
N ASN A 315 -1.16 17.05 -3.35
CA ASN A 315 -1.74 18.03 -2.42
C ASN A 315 -2.39 17.44 -1.15
N SER A 316 -2.12 16.17 -0.80
CA SER A 316 -2.61 15.53 0.42
C SER A 316 -2.22 16.26 1.72
N ASN A 317 -1.19 17.11 1.69
CA ASN A 317 -0.61 17.83 2.84
C ASN A 317 -0.79 19.37 2.77
N GLY A 318 -1.79 19.87 2.04
CA GLY A 318 -2.16 21.30 2.06
C GLY A 318 -1.17 22.25 1.37
N GLY A 319 -0.63 21.87 0.21
CA GLY A 319 0.28 22.74 -0.58
C GLY A 319 -0.39 24.02 -1.13
N LEU A 320 0.41 24.96 -1.61
CA LEU A 320 -0.08 26.18 -2.29
C LEU A 320 -0.98 25.81 -3.47
N SER A 321 -2.25 26.26 -3.43
CA SER A 321 -3.25 25.93 -4.44
C SER A 321 -3.05 26.66 -5.78
N LEU A 322 -2.36 27.81 -5.78
CA LEU A 322 -2.21 28.70 -6.94
C LEU A 322 -0.75 28.87 -7.36
N HIS A 323 -0.55 29.00 -8.67
CA HIS A 323 0.73 29.39 -9.24
C HIS A 323 1.14 30.80 -8.85
N ARG A 324 2.42 30.95 -8.51
CA ARG A 324 3.03 32.19 -8.09
C ARG A 324 4.08 32.59 -9.11
N LYS A 325 4.02 33.83 -9.59
CA LYS A 325 5.09 34.41 -10.40
C LYS A 325 6.38 34.41 -9.60
N ALA A 326 7.40 33.71 -10.09
CA ALA A 326 8.68 33.51 -9.40
C ALA A 326 9.83 34.25 -10.10
N MET A 327 9.79 34.33 -11.43
CA MET A 327 10.86 34.92 -12.24
C MET A 327 10.29 35.62 -13.48
N THR A 328 10.96 36.66 -13.96
CA THR A 328 10.75 37.29 -15.26
C THR A 328 12.07 37.31 -16.02
N GLU A 329 12.10 36.76 -17.22
CA GLU A 329 13.23 36.83 -18.14
C GLU A 329 13.06 38.01 -19.09
N TYR A 330 14.16 38.72 -19.34
CA TYR A 330 14.27 39.72 -20.39
C TYR A 330 15.31 39.26 -21.39
N SER A 331 14.89 39.04 -22.63
CA SER A 331 15.73 38.52 -23.71
C SER A 331 15.62 39.42 -24.92
N SER A 332 16.76 39.90 -25.43
CA SER A 332 16.83 40.68 -26.67
C SER A 332 17.85 40.05 -27.61
N GLN A 333 17.38 39.48 -28.72
CA GLN A 333 18.22 38.69 -29.62
C GLN A 333 19.19 39.58 -30.42
N GLY A 334 20.40 39.08 -30.66
CA GLY A 334 21.46 39.77 -31.41
C GLY A 334 22.44 40.55 -30.53
N ASN A 335 23.51 41.05 -31.15
CA ASN A 335 24.60 41.81 -30.52
C ASN A 335 24.70 43.27 -31.01
N GLY A 336 23.71 43.72 -31.79
CA GLY A 336 23.69 45.05 -32.39
C GLY A 336 23.19 46.13 -31.43
N VAL A 337 23.34 47.39 -31.84
CA VAL A 337 22.91 48.56 -31.06
C VAL A 337 21.41 48.51 -30.74
N SER A 338 20.55 48.18 -31.71
CA SER A 338 19.09 48.05 -31.51
C SER A 338 18.73 46.98 -30.48
N ALA A 339 19.41 45.83 -30.50
CA ALA A 339 19.18 44.76 -29.53
C ALA A 339 19.58 45.19 -28.11
N ARG A 340 20.72 45.89 -27.99
CA ARG A 340 21.22 46.42 -26.72
C ARG A 340 20.31 47.53 -26.16
N ASP A 341 19.84 48.42 -27.02
CA ASP A 341 18.94 49.50 -26.64
C ASP A 341 17.57 48.95 -26.21
N ALA A 342 17.03 47.98 -26.94
CA ALA A 342 15.82 47.26 -26.54
C ALA A 342 15.96 46.57 -25.18
N PHE A 343 17.11 45.93 -24.92
CA PHE A 343 17.42 45.31 -23.64
C PHE A 343 17.45 46.33 -22.49
N LYS A 344 18.15 47.47 -22.66
CA LYS A 344 18.16 48.56 -21.67
C LYS A 344 16.77 49.12 -21.41
N ASN A 345 15.97 49.31 -22.48
CA ASN A 345 14.60 49.80 -22.36
C ASN A 345 13.76 48.84 -21.51
N MET A 346 13.80 47.54 -21.82
CA MET A 346 13.08 46.53 -21.02
C MET A 346 13.50 46.51 -19.54
N VAL A 347 14.80 46.65 -19.24
CA VAL A 347 15.29 46.65 -17.84
C VAL A 347 14.82 47.89 -17.08
N THR A 348 14.81 49.06 -17.73
CA THR A 348 14.40 50.35 -17.14
C THR A 348 12.90 50.61 -17.18
N GLY A 349 12.12 49.70 -17.79
CA GLY A 349 10.67 49.82 -17.93
C GLY A 349 10.22 50.73 -19.08
N ALA A 350 11.13 51.14 -19.96
CA ALA A 350 10.80 51.86 -21.19
C ALA A 350 10.30 50.90 -22.29
N ALA A 351 9.46 51.41 -23.19
CA ALA A 351 8.97 50.64 -24.33
C ALA A 351 10.08 50.36 -25.36
N THR A 352 9.94 49.27 -26.11
CA THR A 352 10.78 48.97 -27.28
C THR A 352 9.92 48.30 -28.35
N ASP A 353 10.14 48.70 -29.60
CA ASP A 353 9.54 48.15 -30.82
C ASP A 353 10.44 47.09 -31.49
N TYR A 354 11.54 46.70 -30.83
CA TYR A 354 12.43 45.68 -31.37
C TYR A 354 11.76 44.30 -31.34
N ASP A 355 11.40 43.79 -32.52
CA ASP A 355 10.62 42.55 -32.68
C ASP A 355 11.27 41.30 -32.09
N ALA A 356 12.60 41.31 -31.90
CA ALA A 356 13.34 40.19 -31.31
C ALA A 356 13.60 40.37 -29.80
N ALA A 357 12.88 41.31 -29.14
CA ALA A 357 12.84 41.45 -27.69
C ALA A 357 11.59 40.77 -27.09
N SER A 358 11.81 39.91 -26.10
CA SER A 358 10.77 39.16 -25.41
C SER A 358 10.90 39.23 -23.89
N ILE A 359 9.75 39.20 -23.22
CA ILE A 359 9.62 39.11 -21.77
C ILE A 359 8.90 37.80 -21.47
N THR A 360 9.50 36.95 -20.64
CA THR A 360 8.89 35.67 -20.21
C THR A 360 8.65 35.69 -18.72
N ASP A 361 7.40 35.61 -18.31
CA ASP A 361 7.04 35.45 -16.90
C ASP A 361 6.91 33.96 -16.56
N TRP A 362 7.61 33.53 -15.52
CA TRP A 362 7.60 32.16 -15.02
C TRP A 362 6.83 32.06 -13.72
N TYR A 363 6.00 31.04 -13.67
CA TYR A 363 5.08 30.76 -12.58
C TYR A 363 5.39 29.37 -12.02
N VAL A 364 5.47 29.28 -10.69
CA VAL A 364 5.79 28.05 -9.97
C VAL A 364 4.67 27.75 -8.99
N LYS A 365 4.30 26.48 -8.89
CA LYS A 365 3.46 25.92 -7.85
C LYS A 365 4.21 24.75 -7.22
N VAL A 366 4.28 24.74 -5.89
CA VAL A 366 4.89 23.62 -5.16
C VAL A 366 3.87 22.49 -5.05
N LEU A 367 4.29 21.30 -5.41
CA LEU A 367 3.50 20.09 -5.32
C LEU A 367 4.03 19.25 -4.15
N ASN A 368 3.13 18.51 -3.51
CA ASN A 368 3.48 17.53 -2.49
C ASN A 368 2.73 16.24 -2.85
N SER A 369 3.38 15.09 -2.70
CA SER A 369 2.76 13.79 -2.95
C SER A 369 2.83 12.92 -1.69
N ALA A 370 1.71 12.33 -1.29
CA ALA A 370 1.69 11.37 -0.19
C ALA A 370 2.71 10.23 -0.43
N GLY A 371 3.41 9.81 0.62
CA GLY A 371 4.43 8.75 0.56
C GLY A 371 5.80 9.19 0.05
N TRP A 372 5.95 10.41 -0.50
CA TRP A 372 7.22 10.93 -1.00
C TRP A 372 7.78 12.04 -0.09
N SER A 373 9.08 11.98 0.16
CA SER A 373 9.84 13.01 0.88
C SER A 373 11.04 13.48 0.07
N PHE A 374 11.39 14.75 0.22
CA PHE A 374 12.42 15.42 -0.55
C PHE A 374 13.42 16.12 0.37
N LEU A 375 14.69 16.13 -0.02
CA LEU A 375 15.74 16.81 0.72
C LEU A 375 15.56 18.33 0.64
N LEU A 376 15.41 18.95 1.80
CA LEU A 376 15.34 20.39 1.97
C LEU A 376 16.15 20.83 3.19
N SER A 377 17.07 21.78 3.00
CA SER A 377 17.91 22.34 4.06
C SER A 377 18.62 21.28 4.92
N GLY A 378 19.10 20.20 4.30
CA GLY A 378 19.81 19.10 4.98
C GLY A 378 18.90 18.09 5.70
N ASN A 379 17.57 18.22 5.61
CA ASN A 379 16.62 17.29 6.21
C ASN A 379 15.62 16.79 5.17
N MET A 380 15.11 15.57 5.34
CA MET A 380 14.00 15.06 4.54
C MET A 380 12.70 15.74 4.98
N SER A 381 11.93 16.26 4.03
CA SER A 381 10.64 16.89 4.25
C SER A 381 9.59 16.32 3.29
N SER A 382 8.41 15.97 3.80
CA SER A 382 7.29 15.46 3.00
C SER A 382 6.53 16.56 2.23
N GLY A 383 7.10 17.77 2.14
CA GLY A 383 6.56 18.88 1.37
C GLY A 383 5.29 19.47 1.98
N GLY A 384 5.36 20.72 2.43
CA GLY A 384 4.24 21.41 3.05
C GLY A 384 4.50 22.90 3.08
N PHE A 385 4.63 23.54 1.92
CA PHE A 385 4.80 24.98 1.83
C PHE A 385 3.43 25.62 1.65
N GLN A 386 2.91 26.21 2.72
CA GLN A 386 1.55 26.76 2.77
C GLN A 386 1.49 28.28 2.52
N SER A 387 2.64 28.94 2.37
CA SER A 387 2.73 30.39 2.19
C SER A 387 3.69 30.79 1.06
N GLY A 388 3.49 32.00 0.52
CA GLY A 388 4.40 32.56 -0.48
C GLY A 388 5.82 32.80 0.07
N GLU A 389 5.98 33.10 1.36
CA GLU A 389 7.28 33.21 2.01
C GLU A 389 8.07 31.89 1.95
N LEU A 390 7.39 30.79 2.23
CA LEU A 390 7.93 29.45 2.20
C LEU A 390 8.34 29.01 0.78
N LEU A 391 7.62 29.46 -0.26
CA LEU A 391 8.06 29.31 -1.65
C LEU A 391 9.39 30.04 -1.92
N ASN A 392 9.57 31.26 -1.39
CA ASN A 392 10.82 32.01 -1.57
C ASN A 392 12.01 31.25 -0.96
N VAL A 393 11.83 30.69 0.25
CA VAL A 393 12.83 29.87 0.95
C VAL A 393 13.21 28.67 0.11
N LEU A 394 12.20 27.93 -0.41
CA LEU A 394 12.41 26.77 -1.25
C LEU A 394 13.22 27.10 -2.51
N LEU A 395 12.77 28.09 -3.30
CA LEU A 395 13.44 28.42 -4.56
C LEU A 395 14.86 28.95 -4.34
N LYS A 396 15.10 29.70 -3.27
CA LYS A 396 16.45 30.10 -2.89
C LYS A 396 17.31 28.90 -2.53
N TYR A 397 16.80 27.97 -1.73
CA TYR A 397 17.54 26.76 -1.37
C TYR A 397 17.92 25.94 -2.61
N LEU A 398 16.96 25.69 -3.51
CA LEU A 398 17.19 25.00 -4.77
C LEU A 398 18.19 25.71 -5.70
N SER A 399 18.53 26.98 -5.43
CA SER A 399 19.49 27.76 -6.22
C SER A 399 20.90 27.88 -5.63
N GLU A 400 21.08 27.49 -4.36
CA GLU A 400 22.35 27.68 -3.63
C GLU A 400 22.86 26.39 -2.97
N GLY A 401 22.03 25.36 -2.82
CA GLY A 401 22.38 24.09 -2.17
C GLY A 401 21.95 22.86 -2.97
N GLN A 402 22.38 21.69 -2.51
CA GLN A 402 21.88 20.40 -2.99
C GLN A 402 20.48 20.15 -2.41
N GLY A 403 19.54 19.62 -3.18
CA GLY A 403 18.18 19.39 -2.67
C GLY A 403 17.22 18.90 -3.74
N ALA A 404 15.99 18.55 -3.34
CA ALA A 404 14.94 18.14 -4.26
C ALA A 404 13.59 18.77 -3.93
N ALA A 405 12.74 18.91 -4.95
CA ALA A 405 11.36 19.33 -4.79
C ALA A 405 10.48 18.89 -5.96
N LEU A 406 9.18 18.78 -5.72
CA LEU A 406 8.19 18.58 -6.77
C LEU A 406 7.55 19.93 -7.12
N LEU A 407 7.70 20.37 -8.36
CA LEU A 407 7.26 21.69 -8.81
C LEU A 407 6.44 21.58 -10.09
N SER A 408 5.29 22.25 -10.14
CA SER A 408 4.64 22.60 -11.40
C SER A 408 5.18 23.94 -11.88
N ILE A 409 5.71 23.97 -13.09
CA ILE A 409 6.38 25.14 -13.66
C ILE A 409 5.73 25.46 -14.99
N GLY A 410 5.26 26.69 -15.15
CA GLY A 410 4.75 27.19 -16.42
C GLY A 410 5.22 28.60 -16.75
N SER A 411 5.02 29.00 -18.00
CA SER A 411 5.48 30.31 -18.49
C SER A 411 4.50 31.03 -19.40
N VAL A 412 4.65 32.35 -19.44
CA VAL A 412 3.95 33.26 -20.37
C VAL A 412 5.00 34.13 -21.05
N LYS A 413 5.32 33.82 -22.32
CA LYS A 413 6.23 34.61 -23.18
C LYS A 413 5.44 35.63 -24.00
N ARG A 414 5.88 36.89 -23.99
CA ARG A 414 5.29 37.99 -24.77
C ARG A 414 6.38 38.84 -25.43
N ARG A 415 6.03 39.54 -26.50
CA ARG A 415 6.91 40.60 -27.05
C ARG A 415 6.94 41.79 -26.09
N ALA A 416 8.02 42.55 -26.09
CA ALA A 416 8.17 43.68 -25.18
C ALA A 416 7.10 44.78 -25.35
N ALA A 417 6.59 44.98 -26.58
CA ALA A 417 5.50 45.91 -26.88
C ALA A 417 4.08 45.32 -26.73
N ASP A 418 3.96 44.02 -26.47
CA ASP A 418 2.70 43.29 -26.41
C ASP A 418 2.13 43.29 -24.99
N ASN A 419 0.92 43.83 -24.83
CA ASN A 419 0.19 43.91 -23.57
C ASN A 419 -1.02 42.96 -23.50
N SER A 420 -1.12 42.00 -24.43
CA SER A 420 -2.19 41.01 -24.44
C SER A 420 -2.16 40.13 -23.17
N MET A 421 -3.35 39.76 -22.69
CA MET A 421 -3.49 38.85 -21.55
C MET A 421 -3.42 37.41 -22.04
N ALA A 422 -2.56 36.60 -21.43
CA ALA A 422 -2.53 35.15 -21.69
C ALA A 422 -3.75 34.48 -21.03
N ALA A 423 -4.48 33.67 -21.81
CA ALA A 423 -5.66 32.96 -21.34
C ALA A 423 -5.34 31.68 -20.54
N SER A 424 -4.14 31.12 -20.70
CA SER A 424 -3.71 29.88 -20.05
C SER A 424 -2.19 29.86 -19.82
N LEU A 425 -1.75 29.11 -18.82
CA LEU A 425 -0.35 28.85 -18.52
C LEU A 425 0.07 27.52 -19.16
N ASN A 426 1.13 27.50 -19.96
CA ASN A 426 1.70 26.24 -20.43
C ASN A 426 2.60 25.67 -19.33
N GLU A 427 2.12 24.67 -18.61
CA GLU A 427 2.77 24.12 -17.42
C GLU A 427 3.21 22.67 -17.58
N SER A 428 4.19 22.27 -16.78
CA SER A 428 4.62 20.89 -16.65
C SER A 428 5.07 20.64 -15.22
N ASP A 429 4.81 19.42 -14.75
CA ASP A 429 5.24 18.97 -13.42
C ASP A 429 6.62 18.33 -13.51
N TYR A 430 7.47 18.66 -12.55
CA TYR A 430 8.85 18.22 -12.49
C TYR A 430 9.21 17.77 -11.09
N LEU A 431 9.90 16.63 -11.01
CA LEU A 431 10.76 16.32 -9.89
C LEU A 431 12.11 17.00 -10.17
N VAL A 432 12.43 18.00 -9.36
CA VAL A 432 13.61 18.86 -9.51
C VAL A 432 14.67 18.40 -8.53
N LEU A 433 15.87 18.12 -9.04
CA LEU A 433 17.07 17.88 -8.24
C LEU A 433 18.05 19.04 -8.47
N ALA A 434 18.29 19.83 -7.43
CA ALA A 434 19.22 20.95 -7.46
C ALA A 434 20.67 20.45 -7.47
N VAL A 435 21.44 20.87 -8.49
CA VAL A 435 22.86 20.53 -8.65
C VAL A 435 23.75 21.74 -8.39
N ASN A 436 23.32 22.92 -8.86
CA ASN A 436 23.96 24.22 -8.62
C ASN A 436 25.44 24.27 -8.98
N GLY A 437 25.82 23.67 -10.10
CA GLY A 437 27.20 23.64 -10.57
C GLY A 437 27.84 25.02 -10.67
N ASN A 438 29.15 25.11 -10.48
CA ASN A 438 29.88 26.39 -10.51
C ASN A 438 30.49 26.74 -11.88
N GLY A 439 30.41 25.84 -12.85
CA GLY A 439 30.93 26.00 -14.21
C GLY A 439 32.40 25.65 -14.37
N GLU A 440 33.06 25.17 -13.32
CA GLU A 440 34.46 24.76 -13.39
C GLU A 440 34.66 23.67 -14.44
N ARG A 441 35.71 23.84 -15.24
CA ARG A 441 36.08 22.90 -16.31
C ARG A 441 37.18 21.94 -15.89
N GLY A 442 37.80 22.14 -14.73
CA GLY A 442 38.75 21.21 -14.13
C GLY A 442 38.16 20.49 -12.92
N VAL A 443 38.81 19.41 -12.49
CA VAL A 443 38.40 18.63 -11.30
C VAL A 443 38.71 19.33 -9.97
N THR A 444 39.57 20.35 -9.98
CA THR A 444 39.94 21.13 -8.78
C THR A 444 38.96 22.28 -8.58
N GLY A 445 38.43 22.43 -7.35
CA GLY A 445 37.48 23.50 -7.04
C GLY A 445 36.09 23.32 -7.63
N VAL A 446 35.81 22.14 -8.21
CA VAL A 446 34.52 21.80 -8.80
C VAL A 446 33.42 21.72 -7.74
N TYR A 447 32.24 22.23 -8.07
CA TYR A 447 31.02 22.07 -7.27
C TYR A 447 29.89 21.49 -8.15
N PRO A 448 29.08 20.54 -7.64
CA PRO A 448 29.21 19.91 -6.32
C PRO A 448 30.43 18.99 -6.23
N SER A 449 31.10 18.98 -5.07
CA SER A 449 32.17 18.04 -4.78
C SER A 449 31.61 16.68 -4.34
N ALA A 450 32.47 15.66 -4.31
CA ALA A 450 32.11 14.33 -3.82
C ALA A 450 31.53 14.36 -2.39
N LYS A 451 32.03 15.27 -1.54
CA LYS A 451 31.53 15.47 -0.17
C LYS A 451 30.15 16.11 -0.16
N ASP A 452 29.90 17.07 -1.04
CA ASP A 452 28.60 17.76 -1.12
C ASP A 452 27.49 16.80 -1.56
N ILE A 453 27.79 15.94 -2.54
CA ILE A 453 26.86 14.91 -3.02
C ILE A 453 26.55 13.91 -1.90
N LEU A 454 27.58 13.39 -1.21
CA LEU A 454 27.42 12.41 -0.13
C LEU A 454 26.63 12.98 1.06
N LEU A 455 26.88 14.23 1.45
CA LEU A 455 26.13 14.90 2.53
C LEU A 455 24.66 15.13 2.19
N ALA A 456 24.35 15.30 0.91
CA ALA A 456 22.99 15.49 0.42
C ALA A 456 22.27 14.16 0.12
N THR A 457 22.86 13.02 0.46
CA THR A 457 22.24 11.71 0.19
C THR A 457 21.34 11.29 1.36
N PRO A 458 20.08 10.86 1.12
CA PRO A 458 19.36 10.81 -0.16
C PRO A 458 18.67 12.14 -0.53
N TYR A 459 18.46 12.36 -1.84
CA TYR A 459 17.70 13.50 -2.34
C TYR A 459 16.20 13.30 -2.24
N VAL A 460 15.73 12.08 -2.53
CA VAL A 460 14.31 11.73 -2.55
C VAL A 460 14.15 10.37 -1.90
N THR A 461 13.15 10.23 -1.03
CA THR A 461 12.75 8.95 -0.48
C THR A 461 11.26 8.73 -0.72
N TYR A 462 10.92 7.49 -1.04
CA TYR A 462 9.56 6.99 -0.98
C TYR A 462 9.43 6.08 0.23
N GLU A 463 8.49 6.41 1.10
CA GLU A 463 8.10 5.69 2.31
C GLU A 463 6.60 5.37 2.29
N GLY A 464 6.04 5.12 1.10
CA GLY A 464 4.66 4.65 0.99
C GLY A 464 4.52 3.17 1.33
N ASN A 465 3.28 2.71 1.54
CA ASN A 465 3.01 1.33 1.91
C ASN A 465 2.64 0.47 0.72
N SER A 466 3.65 0.09 -0.06
CA SER A 466 3.54 -0.94 -1.10
C SER A 466 4.22 -2.21 -0.59
N GLN A 467 3.45 -3.30 -0.54
CA GLN A 467 3.93 -4.60 -0.11
C GLN A 467 3.46 -5.67 -1.06
N VAL A 468 4.40 -6.48 -1.51
CA VAL A 468 4.16 -7.29 -2.69
C VAL A 468 5.02 -8.54 -2.73
N VAL A 469 4.53 -9.60 -3.37
CA VAL A 469 5.31 -10.78 -3.75
C VAL A 469 5.73 -10.60 -5.21
N LEU A 470 6.98 -10.17 -5.44
CA LEU A 470 7.45 -9.89 -6.80
C LEU A 470 7.99 -11.12 -7.51
N SER A 471 8.51 -12.10 -6.76
CA SER A 471 9.05 -13.31 -7.36
C SER A 471 7.93 -14.22 -7.88
N PRO A 472 8.03 -14.69 -9.14
CA PRO A 472 7.06 -15.63 -9.69
C PRO A 472 7.14 -16.99 -8.99
N SER A 473 6.07 -17.78 -9.10
CA SER A 473 5.97 -19.11 -8.48
C SER A 473 6.65 -20.24 -9.28
N ASP A 474 7.06 -19.97 -10.52
CA ASP A 474 7.74 -20.90 -11.42
C ASP A 474 9.05 -20.32 -11.97
N ASP A 475 9.93 -21.19 -12.46
CA ASP A 475 11.26 -20.81 -12.96
C ASP A 475 11.27 -20.33 -14.41
N GLU A 476 10.15 -20.48 -15.14
CA GLU A 476 10.03 -20.08 -16.55
C GLU A 476 9.67 -18.61 -16.71
N THR A 477 8.99 -18.05 -15.71
CA THR A 477 8.49 -16.68 -15.74
C THR A 477 9.49 -15.72 -15.11
N THR A 478 9.62 -14.54 -15.72
CA THR A 478 10.34 -13.41 -15.14
C THR A 478 9.37 -12.25 -14.95
N ASN A 479 9.35 -11.71 -13.73
CA ASN A 479 8.70 -10.44 -13.44
C ASN A 479 9.74 -9.32 -13.55
N TYR A 480 9.28 -8.09 -13.75
CA TYR A 480 10.16 -6.94 -13.91
C TYR A 480 9.63 -5.75 -13.12
N VAL A 481 10.55 -4.96 -12.59
CA VAL A 481 10.27 -3.58 -12.16
C VAL A 481 10.76 -2.66 -13.26
N ILE A 482 9.86 -1.84 -13.81
CA ILE A 482 10.15 -0.94 -14.93
C ILE A 482 10.13 0.50 -14.43
N PHE A 483 11.25 1.19 -14.64
CA PHE A 483 11.38 2.63 -14.43
C PHE A 483 11.21 3.35 -15.76
N SER A 484 10.23 4.24 -15.84
CA SER A 484 9.96 5.05 -17.03
C SER A 484 9.82 6.54 -16.70
N GLY A 485 10.00 7.37 -17.71
CA GLY A 485 9.91 8.82 -17.64
C GLY A 485 10.93 9.49 -18.53
N SER A 486 11.14 10.79 -18.33
CA SER A 486 12.17 11.56 -19.05
C SER A 486 12.97 12.45 -18.12
N MET A 487 14.23 12.68 -18.48
CA MET A 487 15.20 13.47 -17.72
C MET A 487 15.77 14.61 -18.57
N ILE A 488 16.02 15.75 -17.93
CA ILE A 488 16.66 16.92 -18.52
C ILE A 488 17.84 17.31 -17.63
N LEU A 489 19.04 17.30 -18.21
CA LEU A 489 20.23 17.91 -17.62
C LEU A 489 20.20 19.41 -17.95
N ASN A 490 19.66 20.24 -17.05
CA ASN A 490 19.42 21.65 -17.34
C ASN A 490 20.72 22.46 -17.21
N PRO A 491 21.19 23.16 -18.27
CA PRO A 491 22.44 23.91 -18.25
C PRO A 491 22.40 25.08 -17.29
N ARG A 492 23.59 25.54 -16.89
CA ARG A 492 23.74 26.86 -16.28
C ARG A 492 23.44 27.96 -17.29
N MET A 493 22.46 28.80 -16.97
CA MET A 493 22.09 29.94 -17.81
C MET A 493 22.93 31.18 -17.50
N LYS A 494 23.91 31.48 -18.36
CA LYS A 494 24.69 32.74 -18.28
C LYS A 494 23.77 33.96 -18.43
N GLN A 495 24.09 35.05 -17.73
CA GLN A 495 23.42 36.34 -17.86
C GLN A 495 24.40 37.39 -18.37
N THR A 496 23.90 38.38 -19.09
CA THR A 496 24.65 39.59 -19.44
C THR A 496 25.10 40.33 -18.19
N ALA A 497 24.20 40.47 -17.21
CA ALA A 497 24.45 40.91 -15.84
C ALA A 497 23.20 40.64 -14.97
N SER A 498 23.33 40.76 -13.65
CA SER A 498 22.16 40.67 -12.75
C SER A 498 21.20 41.84 -12.99
N TYR A 499 19.89 41.57 -12.91
CA TYR A 499 18.86 42.57 -13.24
C TYR A 499 18.94 43.77 -12.30
N SER A 500 19.11 43.54 -11.00
CA SER A 500 19.18 44.60 -9.99
C SER A 500 20.39 45.51 -10.20
N ASN A 501 21.55 44.95 -10.55
CA ASN A 501 22.73 45.73 -10.89
C ASN A 501 22.51 46.59 -12.15
N LEU A 502 21.88 46.01 -13.18
CA LEU A 502 21.55 46.77 -14.39
C LEU A 502 20.59 47.92 -14.10
N VAL A 503 19.56 47.70 -13.29
CA VAL A 503 18.62 48.77 -12.89
C VAL A 503 19.34 49.87 -12.11
N ASP A 504 20.17 49.51 -11.14
CA ASP A 504 20.88 50.49 -10.31
C ASP A 504 21.84 51.35 -11.14
N ILE A 505 22.57 50.75 -12.09
CA ILE A 505 23.48 51.50 -12.95
C ILE A 505 22.70 52.33 -13.99
N LEU A 506 21.75 51.74 -14.73
CA LEU A 506 21.07 52.40 -15.85
C LEU A 506 20.09 53.49 -15.39
N THR A 507 19.48 53.32 -14.21
CA THR A 507 18.51 54.27 -13.67
C THR A 507 19.23 55.31 -12.79
N ASN A 508 20.02 54.86 -11.83
CA ASN A 508 20.53 55.68 -10.73
C ASN A 508 22.03 56.05 -10.84
N GLY A 509 22.77 55.44 -11.76
CA GLY A 509 24.20 55.72 -11.96
C GLY A 509 24.47 57.14 -12.50
N SER A 510 25.70 57.64 -12.30
CA SER A 510 26.13 58.88 -12.93
C SER A 510 26.20 58.73 -14.46
N TYR A 511 26.29 59.85 -15.19
CA TYR A 511 26.43 59.82 -16.65
C TYR A 511 27.64 58.96 -17.09
N ASN A 512 28.75 59.05 -16.36
CA ASN A 512 29.94 58.24 -16.62
C ASN A 512 29.70 56.75 -16.34
N ASP A 513 28.99 56.41 -15.26
CA ASP A 513 28.66 55.00 -14.95
C ASP A 513 27.77 54.37 -16.02
N LYS A 514 26.81 55.14 -16.55
CA LYS A 514 25.93 54.69 -17.65
C LYS A 514 26.70 54.46 -18.94
N LEU A 515 27.67 55.34 -19.27
CA LEU A 515 28.55 55.16 -20.43
C LEU A 515 29.46 53.93 -20.29
N ILE A 516 30.04 53.73 -19.11
CA ILE A 516 30.87 52.55 -18.81
C ILE A 516 30.04 51.27 -18.91
N ALA A 517 28.81 51.27 -18.36
CA ALA A 517 27.91 50.13 -18.45
C ALA A 517 27.44 49.86 -19.88
N ASP A 518 27.14 50.89 -20.68
CA ASP A 518 26.79 50.72 -22.10
C ASP A 518 27.93 50.09 -22.91
N SER A 519 29.17 50.47 -22.59
CA SER A 519 30.37 49.85 -23.16
C SER A 519 30.54 48.41 -22.68
N ALA A 520 30.38 48.13 -21.38
CA ALA A 520 30.50 46.79 -20.82
C ALA A 520 29.41 45.83 -21.33
N LEU A 521 28.20 46.35 -21.58
CA LEU A 521 27.11 45.61 -22.17
C LEU A 521 27.44 45.17 -23.59
N LYS A 522 28.09 46.03 -24.40
CA LYS A 522 28.40 45.75 -25.82
C LYS A 522 29.07 44.38 -26.02
N ASP A 523 29.97 44.01 -25.12
CA ASP A 523 30.77 42.80 -25.23
C ASP A 523 30.22 41.62 -24.39
N ASN A 524 29.16 41.83 -23.59
CA ASN A 524 28.57 40.82 -22.68
C ASN A 524 27.28 40.17 -23.23
N VAL A 525 27.36 39.71 -24.47
CA VAL A 525 26.27 38.94 -25.12
C VAL A 525 26.37 37.48 -24.69
N VAL A 526 25.25 36.84 -24.34
CA VAL A 526 25.20 35.41 -24.00
C VAL A 526 24.72 34.57 -25.18
N TYR A 527 24.97 33.27 -25.14
CA TYR A 527 24.51 32.36 -26.17
C TYR A 527 22.97 32.37 -26.32
N SER A 528 22.51 32.11 -27.54
CA SER A 528 21.10 31.95 -27.88
C SER A 528 20.96 30.89 -28.98
N ARG A 529 19.98 29.99 -28.82
CA ARG A 529 19.59 29.07 -29.91
C ARG A 529 18.91 29.80 -31.07
N GLU A 530 18.23 30.91 -30.77
CA GLU A 530 17.43 31.65 -31.75
C GLU A 530 18.28 32.60 -32.61
N ASN A 531 19.51 32.93 -32.17
CA ASN A 531 20.37 33.88 -32.89
C ASN A 531 21.86 33.52 -32.76
N LYS A 532 22.52 33.36 -33.91
CA LYS A 532 23.96 33.01 -34.00
C LYS A 532 24.91 34.05 -33.37
N TYR A 533 24.48 35.29 -33.21
CA TYR A 533 25.25 36.36 -32.57
C TYR A 533 24.99 36.46 -31.05
N GLY A 534 24.15 35.59 -30.50
CA GLY A 534 23.76 35.59 -29.10
C GLY A 534 22.57 36.50 -28.79
N ARG A 535 22.37 36.80 -27.51
CA ARG A 535 21.36 37.70 -26.98
C ARG A 535 21.84 38.49 -25.76
N TYR A 536 21.24 39.64 -25.50
CA TYR A 536 21.28 40.28 -24.19
C TYR A 536 20.21 39.67 -23.30
N TYR A 537 20.59 39.21 -22.10
CA TYR A 537 19.72 38.40 -21.26
C TYR A 537 19.93 38.65 -19.77
N THR A 538 18.83 38.80 -19.03
CA THR A 538 18.84 38.90 -17.56
C THR A 538 17.54 38.37 -16.96
N ARG A 539 17.57 38.10 -15.65
CA ARG A 539 16.45 37.53 -14.89
C ARG A 539 16.13 38.41 -13.68
N LYS A 540 14.85 38.75 -13.54
CA LYS A 540 14.28 39.42 -12.37
C LYS A 540 13.52 38.41 -11.52
N TYR A 541 13.79 38.36 -10.22
CA TYR A 541 13.11 37.45 -9.31
C TYR A 541 12.03 38.15 -8.50
N TRP A 542 11.02 37.38 -8.14
CA TRP A 542 9.88 37.83 -7.36
C TRP A 542 9.81 37.05 -6.05
N ARG A 543 9.39 37.75 -4.99
CA ARG A 543 9.14 37.19 -3.67
C ARG A 543 7.76 37.58 -3.17
N TYR A 544 7.31 36.89 -2.13
CA TYR A 544 6.04 37.16 -1.46
C TYR A 544 6.24 37.34 0.04
N GLU A 545 5.50 38.28 0.63
CA GLU A 545 5.37 38.44 2.09
C GLU A 545 4.22 37.57 2.62
N ASN A 546 4.18 37.32 3.93
CA ASN A 546 3.10 36.54 4.54
C ASN A 546 1.73 37.14 4.20
N GLU A 547 0.80 36.27 3.78
CA GLU A 547 -0.58 36.61 3.35
C GLU A 547 -0.70 37.45 2.05
N GLY A 548 0.41 37.86 1.44
CA GLY A 548 0.41 38.66 0.21
C GLY A 548 0.17 37.82 -1.06
N ASN A 549 -0.84 38.18 -1.86
CA ASN A 549 -1.08 37.58 -3.20
C ASN A 549 -0.33 38.27 -4.34
N LYS A 550 0.33 39.41 -4.08
CA LYS A 550 1.03 40.20 -5.10
C LYS A 550 2.53 39.90 -5.06
N PRO A 551 3.17 39.60 -6.20
CA PRO A 551 4.62 39.45 -6.27
C PRO A 551 5.31 40.79 -6.01
N ILE A 552 6.32 40.78 -5.15
CA ILE A 552 7.20 41.91 -4.86
C ILE A 552 8.55 41.61 -5.51
N TRP A 553 9.16 42.61 -6.16
CA TRP A 553 10.49 42.42 -6.73
C TRP A 553 11.49 42.09 -5.62
N TRP A 554 12.17 40.95 -5.75
CA TRP A 554 13.26 40.56 -4.86
C TRP A 554 14.54 41.29 -5.28
N LYS A 555 14.58 42.60 -5.00
CA LYS A 555 15.71 43.45 -5.38
C LYS A 555 16.99 42.99 -4.66
N ALA A 556 18.01 42.65 -5.43
CA ALA A 556 19.33 42.31 -4.91
C ALA A 556 20.14 43.57 -4.56
N SER A 557 21.05 43.44 -3.58
CA SER A 557 21.94 44.51 -3.12
C SER A 557 23.40 44.25 -3.54
N PRO A 558 24.22 45.30 -3.77
CA PRO A 558 25.65 45.16 -4.08
C PRO A 558 26.49 44.59 -2.93
N VAL A 559 25.98 44.65 -1.70
CA VAL A 559 26.61 44.06 -0.50
C VAL A 559 25.70 42.94 0.00
N LYS A 560 26.27 41.86 0.55
CA LYS A 560 25.49 40.91 1.38
C LYS A 560 24.91 41.67 2.57
N THR A 561 23.69 42.17 2.41
CA THR A 561 22.96 42.89 3.45
C THR A 561 22.42 41.90 4.47
N GLU A 562 22.02 42.42 5.64
CA GLU A 562 21.34 41.62 6.65
C GLU A 562 20.17 40.82 6.04
N PRO A 563 19.92 39.60 6.54
CA PRO A 563 18.93 38.72 5.95
C PRO A 563 17.54 39.35 6.00
N GLN A 564 16.92 39.55 4.83
CA GLN A 564 15.50 39.90 4.79
C GLN A 564 14.71 38.60 4.93
N MET A 565 13.88 38.49 5.97
CA MET A 565 13.12 37.27 6.27
C MET A 565 14.05 36.05 6.49
N GLY A 566 15.24 36.27 7.07
CA GLY A 566 16.23 35.22 7.32
C GLY A 566 17.06 34.80 6.09
N LEU A 567 16.87 35.43 4.92
CA LEU A 567 17.57 35.09 3.67
C LEU A 567 18.40 36.27 3.12
N THR A 568 19.65 36.02 2.74
CA THR A 568 20.49 37.00 2.03
C THR A 568 20.22 36.97 0.52
N TRP A 569 20.20 38.11 -0.17
CA TRP A 569 19.97 38.16 -1.62
C TRP A 569 20.81 39.29 -2.25
N ASP A 570 21.96 38.92 -2.80
CA ASP A 570 22.90 39.84 -3.45
C ASP A 570 22.92 39.63 -4.98
N TYR A 571 23.72 40.43 -5.70
CA TYR A 571 23.82 40.31 -7.15
C TYR A 571 24.29 38.94 -7.63
N GLN A 572 25.09 38.23 -6.83
CA GLN A 572 25.56 36.90 -7.17
C GLN A 572 24.44 35.86 -6.99
N SER A 573 23.68 35.93 -5.90
CA SER A 573 22.47 35.12 -5.69
C SER A 573 21.44 35.35 -6.80
N GLU A 574 21.25 36.59 -7.28
CA GLU A 574 20.35 36.87 -8.41
C GLU A 574 20.86 36.24 -9.73
N ILE A 575 22.18 36.08 -9.89
CA ILE A 575 22.76 35.38 -11.05
C ILE A 575 22.53 33.88 -10.97
N THR A 576 22.75 33.28 -9.78
CA THR A 576 22.65 31.83 -9.56
C THR A 576 21.26 31.36 -9.18
N GLY A 577 20.29 32.27 -9.03
CA GLY A 577 18.90 31.97 -8.66
C GLY A 577 18.26 30.87 -9.50
N PHE A 578 17.20 30.26 -8.95
CA PHE A 578 16.55 29.09 -9.52
C PHE A 578 16.15 29.30 -10.98
N VAL A 579 16.48 28.33 -11.85
CA VAL A 579 16.23 28.42 -13.29
C VAL A 579 15.37 27.25 -13.74
N PRO A 580 14.17 27.51 -14.31
CA PRO A 580 13.38 26.47 -14.95
C PRO A 580 14.01 26.04 -16.28
N TYR A 581 13.55 24.93 -16.85
CA TYR A 581 13.95 24.56 -18.21
C TYR A 581 13.25 25.46 -19.24
N THR A 582 14.03 26.28 -19.93
CA THR A 582 13.52 27.28 -20.88
C THR A 582 13.42 26.74 -22.32
N GLY A 583 14.10 25.63 -22.63
CA GLY A 583 14.26 25.14 -24.01
C GLY A 583 15.12 26.04 -24.92
N GLU A 584 15.58 27.18 -24.43
CA GLU A 584 16.38 28.17 -25.18
C GLU A 584 17.83 28.28 -24.69
N GLY A 585 18.18 27.58 -23.61
CA GLY A 585 19.51 27.58 -23.00
C GLY A 585 20.59 26.86 -23.81
N ASP A 586 21.82 26.82 -23.32
CA ASP A 586 22.92 26.16 -24.04
C ASP A 586 22.62 24.67 -24.31
N GLU A 587 22.96 24.18 -25.50
CA GLU A 587 23.07 22.74 -25.76
C GLU A 587 24.56 22.36 -25.74
N LEU A 588 24.96 21.65 -24.69
CA LEU A 588 26.37 21.38 -24.42
C LEU A 588 26.67 19.90 -24.54
N PHE A 589 27.95 19.63 -24.83
CA PHE A 589 28.58 18.30 -24.84
C PHE A 589 27.90 17.34 -25.80
N GLU A 590 28.35 17.41 -27.06
CA GLU A 590 27.95 16.44 -28.08
C GLU A 590 28.48 15.06 -27.75
N TYR A 591 27.60 14.06 -27.84
CA TYR A 591 27.98 12.67 -27.84
C TYR A 591 28.51 12.32 -29.23
N SER A 592 29.84 12.28 -29.36
CA SER A 592 30.50 12.06 -30.65
C SER A 592 31.07 10.65 -30.81
N HIS A 593 31.38 9.97 -29.71
CA HIS A 593 32.05 8.67 -29.72
C HIS A 593 31.60 7.82 -28.54
N SER A 594 31.50 6.51 -28.73
CA SER A 594 31.37 5.56 -27.61
C SER A 594 32.73 5.22 -26.99
N ILE A 595 33.76 5.16 -27.84
CA ILE A 595 35.18 5.00 -27.49
C ILE A 595 35.96 5.98 -28.36
N LEU A 596 36.97 6.66 -27.82
CA LEU A 596 37.77 7.63 -28.59
C LEU A 596 38.29 7.02 -29.91
N GLY A 597 37.88 7.61 -31.04
CA GLY A 597 38.27 7.16 -32.39
C GLY A 597 37.31 6.15 -33.04
N ASP A 598 36.31 5.65 -32.30
CA ASP A 598 35.24 4.80 -32.83
C ASP A 598 33.97 5.65 -33.04
N VAL A 599 33.46 5.68 -34.28
CA VAL A 599 32.23 6.38 -34.67
C VAL A 599 31.00 5.48 -34.64
N THR A 600 31.14 4.25 -34.12
CA THR A 600 30.00 3.36 -33.90
C THR A 600 29.31 3.71 -32.58
N ASP A 601 27.98 3.78 -32.63
CA ASP A 601 27.15 4.01 -31.46
C ASP A 601 27.12 2.74 -30.60
N ARG A 602 27.72 2.82 -29.41
CA ARG A 602 27.78 1.71 -28.44
C ARG A 602 27.42 2.14 -27.02
N CYS A 603 27.05 3.40 -26.81
CA CYS A 603 26.51 3.80 -25.51
C CYS A 603 25.08 3.32 -25.47
N SER A 604 24.81 2.38 -24.58
CA SER A 604 23.45 1.99 -24.23
C SER A 604 22.93 2.80 -23.04
N LYS A 605 23.82 3.24 -22.14
CA LYS A 605 23.50 4.03 -20.95
C LYS A 605 24.55 5.09 -20.65
N LEU A 606 24.09 6.31 -20.43
CA LEU A 606 24.79 7.36 -19.70
C LEU A 606 24.07 7.54 -18.35
N PRO A 607 24.67 7.14 -17.20
CA PRO A 607 24.00 7.27 -15.91
C PRO A 607 23.73 8.73 -15.56
N VAL A 608 22.59 9.02 -14.95
CA VAL A 608 22.19 10.38 -14.54
C VAL A 608 21.88 10.43 -13.06
N LEU A 609 21.20 9.40 -12.55
CA LEU A 609 20.81 9.27 -11.15
C LEU A 609 21.38 7.99 -10.56
N CYS A 610 21.75 8.05 -9.29
CA CYS A 610 21.96 6.85 -8.48
C CYS A 610 20.71 6.61 -7.61
N CYS A 611 20.23 5.37 -7.60
CA CYS A 611 19.00 4.96 -6.97
C CYS A 611 19.21 3.71 -6.11
N MET A 612 18.37 3.54 -5.10
CA MET A 612 18.34 2.36 -4.25
C MET A 612 16.90 1.87 -4.17
N LEU A 613 16.68 0.60 -4.52
CA LEU A 613 15.40 -0.09 -4.40
C LEU A 613 15.58 -1.25 -3.43
N ILE A 614 14.78 -1.27 -2.37
CA ILE A 614 14.78 -2.32 -1.35
C ILE A 614 13.37 -2.91 -1.32
N VAL A 615 13.27 -4.23 -1.31
CA VAL A 615 12.01 -4.95 -1.16
C VAL A 615 12.21 -6.05 -0.11
N GLY A 616 11.56 -5.89 1.04
CA GLY A 616 11.76 -6.76 2.20
C GLY A 616 13.21 -6.78 2.65
N ASP A 617 13.86 -7.95 2.57
CA ASP A 617 15.26 -8.15 2.94
C ASP A 617 16.23 -8.07 1.74
N LYS A 618 15.75 -7.72 0.54
CA LYS A 618 16.55 -7.62 -0.68
C LYS A 618 16.71 -6.20 -1.18
N CYS A 619 17.81 -5.94 -1.86
CA CYS A 619 18.06 -4.71 -2.61
C CYS A 619 18.60 -5.01 -4.00
N VAL A 620 18.40 -4.08 -4.93
CA VAL A 620 18.96 -4.17 -6.27
C VAL A 620 20.40 -3.67 -6.29
N VAL A 621 21.27 -4.43 -6.94
CA VAL A 621 22.67 -4.06 -7.20
C VAL A 621 22.94 -4.12 -8.69
N GLU A 622 23.51 -3.06 -9.23
CA GLU A 622 24.00 -3.03 -10.60
C GLU A 622 25.41 -3.63 -10.69
N THR A 623 25.58 -4.65 -11.53
CA THR A 623 26.84 -5.40 -11.69
C THR A 623 27.60 -5.07 -12.97
N LYS A 624 26.94 -4.46 -13.95
CA LYS A 624 27.52 -4.03 -15.22
C LYS A 624 27.05 -2.63 -15.57
N ALA A 625 27.94 -1.82 -16.15
CA ALA A 625 27.69 -0.40 -16.44
C ALA A 625 26.87 -0.14 -17.72
N ASP A 626 26.66 -1.15 -18.57
CA ASP A 626 25.94 -1.02 -19.85
C ASP A 626 24.40 -0.90 -19.67
N GLY A 627 23.87 -1.23 -18.49
CA GLY A 627 22.44 -1.11 -18.19
C GLY A 627 21.58 -2.13 -18.95
N GLY A 628 22.20 -3.18 -19.50
CA GLY A 628 21.48 -4.31 -20.07
C GLY A 628 20.59 -4.98 -19.03
N ILE A 629 19.59 -5.74 -19.47
CA ILE A 629 18.61 -6.36 -18.55
C ILE A 629 19.25 -7.33 -17.55
N ASP A 630 20.41 -7.91 -17.87
CA ASP A 630 21.19 -8.81 -17.02
C ASP A 630 22.24 -8.07 -16.15
N SER A 631 22.21 -6.74 -16.13
CA SER A 631 23.09 -5.89 -15.32
C SER A 631 22.65 -5.76 -13.87
N TYR A 632 21.47 -6.29 -13.51
CA TYR A 632 20.86 -6.08 -12.21
C TYR A 632 20.68 -7.41 -11.47
N GLU A 633 21.06 -7.42 -10.20
CA GLU A 633 20.92 -8.57 -9.31
C GLU A 633 20.23 -8.16 -8.00
N TRP A 634 19.41 -9.08 -7.46
CA TRP A 634 18.86 -8.93 -6.12
C TRP A 634 19.80 -9.56 -5.10
N ARG A 635 20.18 -8.80 -4.09
CA ARG A 635 21.08 -9.23 -3.01
C ARG A 635 20.47 -8.94 -1.65
N LEU A 636 20.93 -9.65 -0.62
CA LEU A 636 20.54 -9.34 0.76
C LEU A 636 20.89 -7.90 1.08
N TYR A 637 19.91 -7.15 1.56
CA TYR A 637 20.07 -5.79 2.00
C TYR A 637 20.77 -5.73 3.36
N LYS A 638 21.75 -4.85 3.45
CA LYS A 638 22.53 -4.57 4.63
C LYS A 638 22.26 -3.14 5.08
N GLU A 639 21.69 -3.00 6.26
CA GLU A 639 21.48 -1.69 6.89
C GLU A 639 22.80 -0.92 7.04
N ARG A 640 22.74 0.41 6.93
CA ARG A 640 23.91 1.29 6.99
C ARG A 640 24.74 1.08 8.25
N SER A 641 24.09 0.83 9.40
CA SER A 641 24.73 0.57 10.69
C SER A 641 25.58 -0.71 10.73
N LYS A 642 25.34 -1.66 9.82
CA LYS A 642 26.08 -2.91 9.70
C LYS A 642 27.24 -2.80 8.72
N CYS A 643 27.29 -1.74 7.91
CA CYS A 643 28.33 -1.53 6.89
C CYS A 643 29.58 -0.88 7.51
N SER A 644 30.75 -1.22 6.99
CA SER A 644 32.05 -0.68 7.39
C SER A 644 32.30 0.74 6.88
N SER A 645 31.60 1.15 5.83
CA SER A 645 31.73 2.48 5.20
C SER A 645 30.48 2.83 4.40
N ASP A 646 30.36 4.11 4.03
CA ASP A 646 29.33 4.58 3.10
C ASP A 646 29.51 3.99 1.69
N GLU A 647 30.76 3.71 1.29
CA GLU A 647 31.05 3.03 0.02
C GLU A 647 30.45 1.63 -0.02
N GLU A 648 30.60 0.85 1.05
CA GLU A 648 29.97 -0.47 1.18
C GLU A 648 28.45 -0.37 1.19
N TYR A 649 27.89 0.60 1.93
CA TYR A 649 26.44 0.75 2.03
C TYR A 649 25.82 1.12 0.68
N TYR A 650 26.37 2.13 0.00
CA TYR A 650 25.83 2.63 -1.26
C TYR A 650 26.28 1.82 -2.48
N ALA A 651 27.18 0.84 -2.34
CA ALA A 651 27.37 -0.19 -3.38
C ALA A 651 26.10 -1.04 -3.59
N GLN A 652 25.13 -0.99 -2.66
CA GLN A 652 23.81 -1.61 -2.77
C GLN A 652 22.84 -0.72 -3.59
N SER A 653 23.29 -0.23 -4.73
CA SER A 653 22.54 0.72 -5.57
C SER A 653 22.62 0.37 -7.04
N PHE A 654 21.83 1.07 -7.84
CA PHE A 654 21.82 1.00 -9.29
C PHE A 654 21.67 2.39 -9.89
N THR A 655 21.86 2.50 -11.20
CA THR A 655 21.78 3.78 -11.91
C THR A 655 20.61 3.80 -12.88
N LEU A 656 19.94 4.95 -12.92
CA LEU A 656 19.03 5.32 -14.00
C LEU A 656 19.73 6.36 -14.89
N GLY A 657 19.62 6.16 -16.19
CA GLY A 657 20.34 6.96 -17.18
C GLY A 657 19.53 7.23 -18.43
N ILE A 658 20.20 7.83 -19.39
CA ILE A 658 19.67 8.14 -20.72
C ILE A 658 20.49 7.39 -21.79
N ASP A 659 19.91 7.20 -22.97
CA ASP A 659 20.57 6.58 -24.13
C ASP A 659 20.76 7.62 -25.25
N PRO A 660 21.82 8.46 -25.18
CA PRO A 660 22.06 9.49 -26.18
C PRO A 660 22.58 8.89 -27.49
N LYS A 661 22.13 9.41 -28.64
CA LYS A 661 22.62 8.99 -29.96
C LYS A 661 23.72 9.90 -30.47
N ILE A 662 24.55 9.38 -31.38
CA ILE A 662 25.66 10.17 -31.94
C ILE A 662 25.11 11.48 -32.54
N GLY A 663 25.71 12.60 -32.13
CA GLY A 663 25.29 13.95 -32.49
C GLY A 663 24.36 14.62 -31.47
N ASP A 664 23.80 13.87 -30.52
CA ASP A 664 22.98 14.45 -29.46
C ASP A 664 23.83 15.27 -28.49
N LYS A 665 23.28 16.40 -28.05
CA LYS A 665 23.80 17.21 -26.95
C LYS A 665 23.16 16.73 -25.66
N ILE A 666 23.96 16.21 -24.74
CA ILE A 666 23.46 15.57 -23.51
C ILE A 666 22.89 16.60 -22.51
N VAL A 667 23.37 17.85 -22.54
CA VAL A 667 22.90 18.94 -21.70
C VAL A 667 21.99 19.87 -22.49
N GLY A 668 20.87 20.27 -21.87
CA GLY A 668 19.91 21.20 -22.45
C GLY A 668 18.85 20.56 -23.35
N ARG A 669 18.74 19.23 -23.36
CA ARG A 669 17.69 18.47 -24.06
C ARG A 669 16.99 17.49 -23.11
N SER A 670 15.79 17.07 -23.50
CA SER A 670 15.01 16.05 -22.80
C SER A 670 15.28 14.69 -23.42
N PHE A 671 15.52 13.69 -22.58
CA PHE A 671 15.74 12.31 -23.00
C PHE A 671 14.84 11.38 -22.18
N ASP A 672 14.30 10.35 -22.81
CA ASP A 672 13.62 9.29 -22.07
C ASP A 672 14.64 8.50 -21.23
N ILE A 673 14.17 7.92 -20.12
CA ILE A 673 14.96 6.95 -19.36
C ILE A 673 15.35 5.81 -20.31
N GLN A 674 16.61 5.37 -20.22
CA GLN A 674 17.17 4.30 -21.05
C GLN A 674 16.19 3.13 -21.16
N ASN A 675 15.93 2.69 -22.40
CA ASN A 675 15.18 1.47 -22.65
C ASN A 675 16.13 0.26 -22.73
N ASN A 676 15.95 -0.71 -21.83
CA ASN A 676 16.65 -2.00 -21.90
C ASN A 676 15.68 -3.19 -22.13
N ILE A 677 14.42 -2.90 -22.47
CA ILE A 677 13.38 -3.89 -22.75
C ILE A 677 13.44 -4.24 -24.25
N PRO A 678 13.94 -5.42 -24.63
CA PRO A 678 13.87 -5.88 -26.01
C PRO A 678 12.44 -6.32 -26.35
N PHE A 679 12.09 -6.20 -27.64
CA PHE A 679 10.73 -6.45 -28.13
C PHE A 679 10.27 -7.91 -27.95
N ASP A 680 11.22 -8.84 -27.86
CA ASP A 680 11.00 -10.28 -27.78
C ASP A 680 10.58 -10.76 -26.38
N LEU A 681 10.62 -9.89 -25.37
CA LEU A 681 10.06 -10.17 -24.03
C LEU A 681 8.53 -10.08 -23.99
N GLY A 682 7.88 -9.52 -25.01
CA GLY A 682 6.41 -9.39 -25.05
C GLY A 682 5.84 -8.41 -24.01
N ILE A 683 6.67 -7.52 -23.46
CA ILE A 683 6.28 -6.47 -22.51
C ILE A 683 5.90 -5.20 -23.28
N ASP A 684 4.68 -4.71 -23.07
CA ASP A 684 4.20 -3.45 -23.64
C ASP A 684 4.64 -2.28 -22.75
N GLY A 685 5.85 -1.77 -22.98
CA GLY A 685 6.43 -0.70 -22.19
C GLY A 685 7.82 -0.29 -22.68
N LYS A 686 8.30 0.87 -22.19
CA LYS A 686 9.67 1.36 -22.43
C LYS A 686 10.28 1.85 -21.13
N GLY A 687 11.57 1.62 -20.96
CA GLY A 687 12.34 2.10 -19.81
C GLY A 687 13.35 1.08 -19.32
N THR A 688 13.84 1.30 -18.09
CA THR A 688 14.82 0.41 -17.48
C THR A 688 14.09 -0.65 -16.66
N ALA A 689 14.11 -1.88 -17.16
CA ALA A 689 13.58 -3.07 -16.52
C ALA A 689 14.65 -3.77 -15.67
N ILE A 690 14.25 -4.17 -14.46
CA ILE A 690 15.05 -4.94 -13.50
C ILE A 690 14.38 -6.31 -13.35
N PRO A 691 15.02 -7.42 -13.75
CA PRO A 691 14.42 -8.74 -13.72
C PRO A 691 14.27 -9.28 -12.29
N ILE A 692 13.23 -10.07 -12.09
CA ILE A 692 12.89 -10.77 -10.85
C ILE A 692 12.49 -12.20 -11.22
N ARG A 693 13.33 -13.14 -10.81
CA ARG A 693 13.14 -14.56 -11.01
C ARG A 693 12.72 -15.21 -9.70
N LYS A 694 12.10 -16.38 -9.77
CA LYS A 694 11.73 -17.17 -8.58
C LYS A 694 12.87 -17.35 -7.58
N ARG A 695 14.09 -17.61 -8.08
CA ARG A 695 15.30 -17.79 -7.26
C ARG A 695 15.72 -16.54 -6.47
N ASP A 696 15.25 -15.36 -6.89
CA ASP A 696 15.64 -14.09 -6.25
C ASP A 696 14.86 -13.87 -4.93
N GLN A 697 13.69 -14.53 -4.76
CA GLN A 697 12.87 -14.55 -3.53
C GLN A 697 12.53 -13.15 -2.99
N VAL A 698 12.31 -12.22 -3.91
CA VAL A 698 11.97 -10.82 -3.65
C VAL A 698 10.49 -10.70 -3.25
N SER A 699 10.24 -10.35 -1.99
CA SER A 699 8.91 -10.05 -1.44
C SER A 699 9.01 -9.12 -0.23
N GLY A 700 7.93 -8.43 0.10
CA GLY A 700 7.83 -7.59 1.30
C GLY A 700 7.64 -6.10 1.03
N LYS A 701 8.00 -5.27 2.02
CA LYS A 701 7.84 -3.81 1.96
C LYS A 701 8.81 -3.20 0.96
N VAL A 702 8.30 -2.33 0.11
CA VAL A 702 9.08 -1.61 -0.89
C VAL A 702 9.56 -0.26 -0.34
N GLU A 703 10.86 0.01 -0.44
CA GLU A 703 11.46 1.32 -0.22
C GLU A 703 12.23 1.74 -1.46
N PHE A 704 12.11 3.00 -1.85
CA PHE A 704 12.84 3.55 -2.98
C PHE A 704 13.47 4.88 -2.64
N LYS A 705 14.70 5.09 -3.10
CA LYS A 705 15.46 6.31 -2.85
C LYS A 705 16.15 6.74 -4.13
N ILE A 706 16.06 8.03 -4.45
CA ILE A 706 17.02 8.67 -5.35
C ILE A 706 18.11 9.23 -4.46
N LEU A 707 19.28 8.59 -4.52
CA LEU A 707 20.43 8.94 -3.69
C LEU A 707 20.97 10.32 -4.09
N GLY A 708 21.05 10.60 -5.38
CA GLY A 708 21.47 11.89 -5.92
C GLY A 708 21.89 11.82 -7.38
N PRO A 709 22.42 12.94 -7.93
CA PRO A 709 22.99 12.98 -9.27
C PRO A 709 24.27 12.14 -9.37
N PHE A 710 24.46 11.47 -10.51
CA PHE A 710 25.67 10.70 -10.78
C PHE A 710 26.82 11.62 -11.22
N ASN A 711 27.98 11.53 -10.57
CA ASN A 711 29.12 12.40 -10.85
C ASN A 711 29.94 11.86 -12.04
N ILE A 712 29.99 12.62 -13.13
CA ILE A 712 30.61 12.21 -14.41
C ILE A 712 31.68 13.20 -14.83
N LEU A 713 32.79 12.66 -15.32
CA LEU A 713 33.81 13.41 -16.05
C LEU A 713 33.65 13.18 -17.57
N TRP A 714 33.50 14.24 -18.34
CA TRP A 714 33.23 14.20 -19.78
C TRP A 714 34.43 14.64 -20.62
N GLU A 715 34.86 13.84 -21.59
CA GLU A 715 35.94 14.18 -22.53
C GLU A 715 35.62 13.62 -23.93
N LYS A 716 34.47 14.02 -24.48
CA LYS A 716 33.81 13.42 -25.69
C LYS A 716 33.24 12.01 -25.46
N ILE A 717 33.74 11.31 -24.46
CA ILE A 717 33.18 10.10 -23.86
C ILE A 717 32.94 10.35 -22.36
N ALA A 718 32.11 9.54 -21.73
CA ALA A 718 31.87 9.60 -20.28
C ALA A 718 32.89 8.72 -19.54
N TYR A 719 33.58 9.27 -18.54
CA TYR A 719 34.34 8.49 -17.56
C TYR A 719 33.52 8.40 -16.27
N ILE A 720 33.16 7.18 -15.89
CA ILE A 720 32.22 6.85 -14.81
C ILE A 720 32.94 6.13 -13.67
N HIS A 721 33.06 6.77 -12.51
CA HIS A 721 33.65 6.14 -11.33
C HIS A 721 32.67 5.09 -10.74
N PRO A 722 33.14 3.95 -10.19
CA PRO A 722 32.24 2.93 -9.61
C PRO A 722 31.37 3.45 -8.46
N ILE A 723 31.90 4.41 -7.71
CA ILE A 723 31.20 5.10 -6.61
C ILE A 723 30.63 6.41 -7.15
N TYR A 724 29.30 6.57 -7.11
CA TYR A 724 28.58 7.60 -7.88
C TYR A 724 28.87 9.05 -7.47
N TRP A 725 29.27 9.32 -6.22
CA TRP A 725 29.60 10.68 -5.77
C TRP A 725 31.03 11.09 -6.14
N HIS A 726 31.90 10.14 -6.46
CA HIS A 726 33.27 10.43 -6.86
C HIS A 726 33.36 10.78 -8.35
N ILE A 727 34.25 11.72 -8.67
CA ILE A 727 34.64 12.00 -10.05
C ILE A 727 35.97 11.30 -10.34
N PHE A 728 36.18 10.85 -11.58
CA PHE A 728 37.47 10.28 -11.98
C PHE A 728 38.60 11.31 -11.85
N ASN A 729 39.73 10.88 -11.29
CA ASN A 729 40.93 11.69 -11.19
C ASN A 729 41.80 11.58 -12.46
N LYS A 730 41.20 11.86 -13.63
CA LYS A 730 41.91 11.93 -14.91
C LYS A 730 42.00 13.40 -15.32
N SER A 731 43.21 13.95 -15.34
CA SER A 731 43.46 15.35 -15.69
C SER A 731 43.96 15.45 -17.13
N SER A 732 43.05 15.71 -18.08
CA SER A 732 43.43 16.21 -19.40
C SER A 732 42.98 17.68 -19.57
N GLU A 733 43.56 18.35 -20.56
CA GLU A 733 43.14 19.66 -21.13
C GLU A 733 41.60 19.80 -21.26
N ASN A 734 40.95 18.68 -21.59
CA ASN A 734 39.61 18.63 -22.17
C ASN A 734 38.57 17.92 -21.30
N SER A 735 38.94 17.45 -20.09
CA SER A 735 38.04 16.68 -19.22
C SER A 735 37.15 17.63 -18.39
N ILE A 736 35.83 17.57 -18.58
CA ILE A 736 34.86 18.51 -18.01
C ILE A 736 33.99 17.79 -16.98
N PRO A 737 33.95 18.24 -15.72
CA PRO A 737 32.97 17.75 -14.75
C PRO A 737 31.54 18.12 -15.17
N LEU A 738 30.70 17.12 -15.44
CA LEU A 738 29.40 17.35 -16.05
C LEU A 738 28.46 18.11 -15.10
N LEU A 739 28.39 17.70 -13.83
CA LEU A 739 27.51 18.32 -12.83
C LEU A 739 27.83 19.80 -12.59
N ALA A 740 29.11 20.20 -12.74
CA ALA A 740 29.52 21.59 -12.61
C ALA A 740 28.89 22.51 -13.68
N GLN A 741 28.44 21.94 -14.79
CA GLN A 741 27.87 22.67 -15.91
C GLN A 741 26.34 22.75 -15.84
N LEU A 742 25.73 22.13 -14.82
CA LEU A 742 24.27 22.03 -14.65
C LEU A 742 23.77 22.97 -13.56
N SER A 743 22.57 23.50 -13.76
CA SER A 743 21.81 24.15 -12.70
C SER A 743 21.01 23.12 -11.89
N ASN A 744 20.27 22.27 -12.58
CA ASN A 744 19.44 21.24 -11.97
C ASN A 744 19.22 20.07 -12.94
N ILE A 745 18.76 18.95 -12.40
CA ILE A 745 18.22 17.83 -13.17
C ILE A 745 16.71 17.85 -12.98
N LEU A 746 15.96 17.77 -14.08
CA LEU A 746 14.50 17.76 -14.05
C LEU A 746 14.00 16.43 -14.57
N ILE A 747 13.07 15.81 -13.87
CA ILE A 747 12.45 14.54 -14.25
C ILE A 747 10.96 14.78 -14.49
N LYS A 748 10.44 14.29 -15.61
CA LYS A 748 9.01 14.29 -15.94
C LYS A 748 8.47 12.87 -16.03
N SER A 749 7.19 12.70 -15.71
CA SER A 749 6.43 11.44 -15.91
C SER A 749 7.17 10.22 -15.33
N PHE A 750 7.53 10.29 -14.05
CA PHE A 750 8.32 9.25 -13.39
C PHE A 750 7.41 8.15 -12.84
N ASP A 751 7.49 6.95 -13.42
CA ASP A 751 6.68 5.79 -13.03
C ASP A 751 7.56 4.58 -12.71
N ILE A 752 7.10 3.79 -11.74
CA ILE A 752 7.74 2.55 -11.30
C ILE A 752 6.68 1.45 -11.28
N LYS A 753 6.65 0.62 -12.32
CA LYS A 753 5.58 -0.36 -12.56
C LYS A 753 6.08 -1.78 -12.52
N THR A 754 5.18 -2.74 -12.32
CA THR A 754 5.48 -4.16 -12.50
C THR A 754 5.09 -4.61 -13.91
N ALA A 755 5.82 -5.59 -14.44
CA ALA A 755 5.48 -6.27 -15.68
C ALA A 755 5.95 -7.73 -15.63
N SER A 756 5.55 -8.53 -16.61
CA SER A 756 6.00 -9.92 -16.74
C SER A 756 6.23 -10.28 -18.20
N ASP A 757 7.22 -11.13 -18.45
CA ASP A 757 7.43 -11.76 -19.76
C ASP A 757 6.39 -12.86 -20.07
N ASN A 758 5.53 -13.20 -19.09
CA ASN A 758 4.56 -14.28 -19.19
C ASN A 758 5.18 -15.60 -19.68
N ALA A 759 6.41 -15.91 -19.25
CA ALA A 759 7.21 -17.06 -19.70
C ALA A 759 7.42 -17.10 -21.23
N LEU A 760 7.45 -15.93 -21.88
CA LEU A 760 7.59 -15.76 -23.34
C LEU A 760 6.48 -16.45 -24.15
N ARG A 761 5.31 -16.66 -23.53
CA ARG A 761 4.12 -17.26 -24.18
C ARG A 761 3.19 -16.17 -24.68
N GLN A 762 2.44 -16.47 -25.75
CA GLN A 762 1.45 -15.54 -26.29
C GLN A 762 0.53 -15.02 -25.18
N SER A 763 0.28 -13.72 -25.26
CA SER A 763 -0.38 -12.97 -24.22
C SER A 763 -1.85 -13.41 -24.10
N GLY A 764 -2.24 -13.94 -22.93
CA GLY A 764 -3.64 -14.22 -22.59
C GLY A 764 -4.45 -12.94 -22.38
N ARG A 765 -5.66 -13.07 -21.81
CA ARG A 765 -6.40 -11.92 -21.27
C ARG A 765 -5.88 -11.54 -19.88
N ASP A 766 -6.06 -10.29 -19.49
CA ASP A 766 -5.98 -9.92 -18.08
C ASP A 766 -7.10 -10.64 -17.33
N ALA A 767 -6.78 -11.20 -16.17
CA ALA A 767 -7.69 -12.06 -15.44
C ALA A 767 -8.34 -11.30 -14.29
N ASP A 768 -9.47 -10.64 -14.54
CA ASP A 768 -10.26 -10.08 -13.45
C ASP A 768 -10.70 -11.17 -12.47
N ASN A 769 -11.04 -12.36 -13.01
CA ASN A 769 -11.41 -13.55 -12.25
C ASN A 769 -10.77 -14.83 -12.79
N ILE A 770 -10.34 -15.72 -11.88
CA ILE A 770 -9.90 -17.09 -12.19
C ILE A 770 -10.98 -18.07 -11.71
N VAL A 771 -11.43 -18.98 -12.58
CA VAL A 771 -12.54 -19.90 -12.24
C VAL A 771 -12.01 -21.32 -12.08
N TYR A 772 -12.40 -21.97 -10.98
CA TYR A 772 -12.17 -23.40 -10.74
C TYR A 772 -13.51 -24.12 -10.68
N SER A 773 -13.69 -25.16 -11.49
CA SER A 773 -14.94 -25.93 -11.55
C SER A 773 -14.67 -27.43 -11.48
N SER A 774 -15.57 -28.16 -10.81
CA SER A 774 -15.58 -29.62 -10.89
C SER A 774 -16.04 -30.09 -12.28
N ARG A 775 -15.58 -31.28 -12.69
CA ARG A 775 -15.93 -31.85 -14.00
C ARG A 775 -17.36 -32.41 -14.00
N THR A 776 -18.19 -32.01 -14.96
CA THR A 776 -19.49 -32.65 -15.24
C THR A 776 -19.38 -33.65 -16.39
N LYS A 777 -20.08 -34.80 -16.28
CA LYS A 777 -20.25 -35.79 -17.36
C LYS A 777 -21.70 -35.89 -17.87
N ASP A 778 -22.61 -35.17 -17.23
CA ASP A 778 -24.05 -35.29 -17.46
C ASP A 778 -24.58 -34.17 -18.35
N SER A 779 -25.67 -34.46 -19.07
CA SER A 779 -26.36 -33.49 -19.93
C SER A 779 -27.12 -32.40 -19.16
N PHE A 780 -27.35 -32.60 -17.85
CA PHE A 780 -27.99 -31.65 -16.96
C PHE A 780 -26.98 -31.15 -15.91
N VAL A 781 -26.97 -29.84 -15.66
CA VAL A 781 -26.06 -29.20 -14.69
C VAL A 781 -26.88 -28.44 -13.66
N HIS A 782 -26.79 -28.86 -12.40
CA HIS A 782 -27.22 -28.10 -11.22
C HIS A 782 -25.97 -27.63 -10.48
N GLU A 783 -25.72 -26.32 -10.57
CA GLU A 783 -24.44 -25.73 -10.20
C GLU A 783 -24.57 -24.85 -8.96
N LYS A 784 -23.52 -24.89 -8.13
CA LYS A 784 -23.23 -23.89 -7.11
C LYS A 784 -22.10 -23.00 -7.63
N ASP A 785 -22.40 -21.76 -8.01
CA ASP A 785 -21.47 -20.80 -8.64
C ASP A 785 -21.38 -19.42 -7.95
N ASP A 786 -22.05 -19.26 -6.80
CA ASP A 786 -22.09 -18.03 -5.99
C ASP A 786 -20.92 -17.91 -4.99
N ILE A 787 -19.88 -18.73 -5.14
CA ILE A 787 -18.73 -18.78 -4.24
C ILE A 787 -17.58 -17.95 -4.81
N THR A 788 -17.24 -16.88 -4.11
CA THR A 788 -16.11 -16.01 -4.44
C THR A 788 -14.97 -16.18 -3.44
N PHE A 789 -13.75 -16.26 -3.95
CA PHE A 789 -12.49 -16.20 -3.21
C PHE A 789 -11.82 -14.86 -3.52
N LYS A 790 -11.35 -14.16 -2.49
CA LYS A 790 -10.55 -12.94 -2.57
C LYS A 790 -9.07 -13.20 -2.23
N ILE A 791 -8.77 -14.40 -1.73
CA ILE A 791 -7.42 -14.93 -1.61
C ILE A 791 -7.31 -16.16 -2.51
N HIS A 792 -6.25 -16.24 -3.31
CA HIS A 792 -6.04 -17.38 -4.19
C HIS A 792 -4.57 -17.76 -4.33
N SER A 793 -4.31 -18.99 -4.74
CA SER A 793 -2.98 -19.52 -4.99
C SER A 793 -2.34 -18.88 -6.22
N ALA A 794 -1.01 -18.79 -6.21
CA ALA A 794 -0.23 -18.36 -7.37
C ALA A 794 -0.43 -19.33 -8.55
N LEU A 795 -0.26 -18.86 -9.79
CA LEU A 795 -0.34 -19.71 -10.98
C LEU A 795 1.04 -20.02 -11.55
N THR A 796 1.25 -21.23 -12.06
CA THR A 796 2.42 -21.54 -12.89
C THR A 796 2.22 -21.07 -14.34
N ALA A 797 3.30 -21.00 -15.11
CA ALA A 797 3.24 -20.69 -16.54
C ALA A 797 2.34 -21.67 -17.33
N GLU A 798 2.35 -22.95 -16.97
CA GLU A 798 1.48 -23.98 -17.56
C GLU A 798 0.01 -23.76 -17.22
N GLU A 799 -0.31 -23.45 -15.96
CA GLU A 799 -1.67 -23.17 -15.52
C GLU A 799 -2.22 -21.91 -16.17
N ARG A 800 -1.42 -20.85 -16.25
CA ARG A 800 -1.79 -19.61 -16.95
C ARG A 800 -2.10 -19.87 -18.42
N ALA A 801 -1.27 -20.64 -19.10
CA ALA A 801 -1.49 -21.01 -20.50
C ALA A 801 -2.77 -21.83 -20.68
N ALA A 802 -3.06 -22.78 -19.78
CA ALA A 802 -4.28 -23.57 -19.81
C ALA A 802 -5.55 -22.72 -19.57
N LEU A 803 -5.44 -21.69 -18.72
CA LEU A 803 -6.53 -20.77 -18.38
C LEU A 803 -6.67 -19.60 -19.38
N GLY A 804 -5.68 -19.39 -20.25
CA GLY A 804 -5.65 -18.25 -21.19
C GLY A 804 -5.48 -16.90 -20.50
N VAL A 805 -4.80 -16.86 -19.36
CA VAL A 805 -4.61 -15.65 -18.54
C VAL A 805 -3.16 -15.18 -18.54
N ARG A 806 -2.94 -13.86 -18.45
CA ARG A 806 -1.59 -13.28 -18.30
C ARG A 806 -1.08 -13.39 -16.87
N ASN A 807 0.23 -13.43 -16.72
CA ASN A 807 0.86 -13.27 -15.42
C ASN A 807 0.74 -11.82 -14.94
N ALA A 808 0.46 -11.65 -13.66
CA ALA A 808 0.59 -10.38 -12.97
C ALA A 808 1.13 -10.61 -11.56
N VAL A 809 1.56 -9.53 -10.94
CA VAL A 809 1.90 -9.52 -9.52
C VAL A 809 0.61 -9.28 -8.74
N TRP A 810 0.15 -10.27 -7.98
CA TRP A 810 -1.14 -10.20 -7.27
C TRP A 810 -0.98 -10.00 -5.77
N GLN A 811 -1.73 -9.06 -5.22
CA GLN A 811 -1.81 -8.80 -3.77
C GLN A 811 -2.68 -9.83 -3.04
N SER A 812 -3.63 -10.45 -3.77
CA SER A 812 -4.51 -11.54 -3.32
C SER A 812 -3.80 -12.88 -3.15
N VAL A 813 -2.52 -13.00 -3.53
CA VAL A 813 -1.74 -14.24 -3.42
C VAL A 813 -0.98 -14.29 -2.08
N PRO A 814 -1.24 -15.28 -1.22
CA PRO A 814 -0.46 -15.49 -0.01
C PRO A 814 0.90 -16.12 -0.36
N GLN A 815 1.87 -15.97 0.53
CA GLN A 815 3.21 -16.53 0.36
C GLN A 815 3.57 -17.56 1.43
N ASP A 816 4.48 -18.46 1.08
CA ASP A 816 5.13 -19.36 2.05
C ASP A 816 6.15 -18.55 2.87
N ASN A 817 5.98 -18.54 4.19
CA ASN A 817 6.82 -17.82 5.14
C ASN A 817 8.31 -18.22 5.06
N THR A 818 8.60 -19.45 4.63
CA THR A 818 9.97 -19.96 4.54
C THR A 818 10.67 -19.53 3.26
N THR A 819 9.94 -19.41 2.15
CA THR A 819 10.52 -19.19 0.82
C THR A 819 10.31 -17.79 0.28
N GLY A 820 9.32 -17.05 0.78
CA GLY A 820 8.96 -15.71 0.28
C GLY A 820 8.34 -15.72 -1.11
N VAL A 821 7.89 -16.88 -1.59
CA VAL A 821 7.29 -17.06 -2.91
C VAL A 821 5.79 -17.33 -2.78
N GLY A 822 5.01 -16.90 -3.78
CA GLY A 822 3.57 -17.12 -3.85
C GLY A 822 3.21 -18.60 -3.71
N LEU A 823 2.21 -18.87 -2.88
CA LEU A 823 1.81 -20.22 -2.50
C LEU A 823 1.11 -20.93 -3.66
N LEU A 824 1.63 -22.09 -4.07
CA LEU A 824 1.02 -22.90 -5.14
C LEU A 824 0.05 -23.95 -4.62
N ARG A 825 0.34 -24.57 -3.48
CA ARG A 825 -0.36 -25.76 -3.01
C ARG A 825 -0.23 -25.92 -1.51
N ILE A 826 -1.20 -26.59 -0.91
CA ILE A 826 -1.19 -27.02 0.49
C ILE A 826 -1.41 -28.54 0.55
N TYR A 827 -1.06 -29.13 1.68
CA TYR A 827 -1.32 -30.53 2.02
C TYR A 827 -2.57 -30.63 2.89
N ASP A 828 -3.51 -31.47 2.49
CA ASP A 828 -4.67 -31.88 3.27
C ASP A 828 -4.40 -33.25 3.89
N ARG A 829 -4.40 -33.31 5.23
CA ARG A 829 -4.10 -34.54 5.98
C ARG A 829 -5.23 -35.56 5.95
N ASN A 830 -6.48 -35.11 5.86
CA ASN A 830 -7.63 -35.98 5.88
C ASN A 830 -7.77 -36.71 4.54
N LEU A 831 -7.40 -36.04 3.45
CA LEU A 831 -7.42 -36.59 2.10
C LEU A 831 -6.09 -37.23 1.67
N ASP A 832 -5.00 -36.96 2.39
CA ASP A 832 -3.62 -37.32 2.02
C ASP A 832 -3.26 -36.85 0.60
N VAL A 833 -3.56 -35.58 0.30
CA VAL A 833 -3.35 -34.98 -1.03
C VAL A 833 -2.71 -33.60 -0.90
N THR A 834 -1.78 -33.31 -1.80
CA THR A 834 -1.23 -31.95 -1.98
C THR A 834 -1.77 -31.35 -3.28
N ALA A 835 -2.54 -30.27 -3.18
CA ALA A 835 -3.14 -29.59 -4.32
C ALA A 835 -3.35 -28.09 -4.03
N LYS A 836 -3.82 -27.35 -5.02
CA LYS A 836 -4.25 -25.96 -4.84
C LYS A 836 -5.41 -25.90 -3.83
N PRO A 837 -5.44 -24.91 -2.91
CA PRO A 837 -6.54 -24.79 -1.96
C PRO A 837 -7.92 -24.70 -2.64
N GLU A 838 -7.99 -24.03 -3.80
CA GLU A 838 -9.18 -23.95 -4.66
C GLU A 838 -9.63 -25.32 -5.15
N GLN A 839 -8.68 -26.15 -5.59
CA GLN A 839 -8.96 -27.51 -6.06
C GLN A 839 -9.41 -28.41 -4.91
N LEU A 840 -8.79 -28.26 -3.73
CA LEU A 840 -9.19 -28.98 -2.51
C LEU A 840 -10.61 -28.60 -2.11
N TYR A 841 -10.92 -27.31 -2.07
CA TYR A 841 -12.26 -26.80 -1.77
C TYR A 841 -13.31 -27.37 -2.74
N VAL A 842 -13.12 -27.18 -4.05
CA VAL A 842 -14.04 -27.69 -5.08
C VAL A 842 -14.20 -29.21 -4.97
N SER A 843 -13.11 -29.94 -4.75
CA SER A 843 -13.15 -31.39 -4.62
C SER A 843 -13.88 -31.85 -3.35
N SER A 844 -13.68 -31.18 -2.21
CA SER A 844 -14.32 -31.51 -0.94
C SER A 844 -15.82 -31.30 -1.02
N TYR A 845 -16.26 -30.13 -1.47
CA TYR A 845 -17.69 -29.83 -1.59
C TYR A 845 -18.35 -30.64 -2.70
N TYR A 846 -17.66 -30.95 -3.80
CA TYR A 846 -18.21 -31.86 -4.80
C TYR A 846 -18.43 -33.26 -4.20
N ARG A 847 -17.50 -33.80 -3.40
CA ARG A 847 -17.71 -35.10 -2.73
C ARG A 847 -18.87 -35.07 -1.75
N ALA A 848 -19.00 -33.98 -0.98
CA ALA A 848 -20.03 -33.84 0.05
C ALA A 848 -21.44 -33.56 -0.52
N LEU A 849 -21.54 -32.93 -1.70
CA LEU A 849 -22.79 -32.39 -2.22
C LEU A 849 -23.21 -32.96 -3.58
N ASN A 850 -22.40 -33.78 -4.26
CA ASN A 850 -22.79 -34.30 -5.59
C ASN A 850 -23.96 -35.28 -5.57
N LYS A 851 -24.36 -35.76 -4.39
CA LYS A 851 -25.49 -36.65 -4.18
C LYS A 851 -26.31 -36.13 -3.02
N PRO A 852 -27.64 -36.27 -3.06
CA PRO A 852 -28.49 -35.94 -1.93
C PRO A 852 -28.15 -36.85 -0.76
N THR A 853 -27.95 -36.25 0.40
CA THR A 853 -27.68 -36.92 1.68
C THR A 853 -28.84 -36.68 2.63
N VAL A 854 -29.04 -37.58 3.60
CA VAL A 854 -30.10 -37.38 4.60
C VAL A 854 -29.71 -36.24 5.55
N GLU A 855 -30.64 -35.33 5.79
CA GLU A 855 -30.58 -34.33 6.85
C GLU A 855 -31.69 -34.60 7.87
N LEU A 856 -31.35 -34.51 9.15
CA LEU A 856 -32.24 -34.81 10.27
C LEU A 856 -32.21 -33.64 11.26
N SER A 857 -33.38 -33.04 11.50
CA SER A 857 -33.59 -32.16 12.65
C SER A 857 -34.18 -32.99 13.79
N GLN A 858 -33.51 -33.02 14.94
CA GLN A 858 -33.93 -33.84 16.08
C GLN A 858 -33.78 -33.08 17.39
N ASN A 859 -34.85 -33.07 18.20
CA ASN A 859 -34.80 -32.57 19.56
C ASN A 859 -34.44 -33.71 20.54
N LEU A 860 -33.43 -33.49 21.38
CA LEU A 860 -32.94 -34.43 22.38
C LEU A 860 -32.87 -33.77 23.75
N TYR A 861 -33.02 -34.56 24.81
CA TYR A 861 -32.54 -34.14 26.13
C TYR A 861 -31.01 -34.08 26.12
N HIS A 862 -30.48 -32.99 26.63
CA HIS A 862 -29.04 -32.79 26.69
C HIS A 862 -28.64 -32.21 28.04
N HIS A 863 -27.64 -32.82 28.64
CA HIS A 863 -26.96 -32.24 29.77
C HIS A 863 -25.89 -31.28 29.26
N GLY A 864 -25.92 -30.00 29.68
CA GLY A 864 -25.16 -28.88 29.10
C GLY A 864 -23.62 -28.96 29.15
N GLY A 865 -23.05 -30.15 29.35
CA GLY A 865 -21.63 -30.45 29.22
C GLY A 865 -21.27 -31.19 27.93
N GLY A 866 -20.18 -30.76 27.29
CA GLY A 866 -19.53 -31.46 26.19
C GLY A 866 -19.65 -30.77 24.83
N LEU A 867 -18.73 -31.10 23.93
CA LEU A 867 -18.63 -30.50 22.59
C LEU A 867 -19.56 -31.24 21.62
N LEU A 868 -20.81 -30.80 21.54
CA LEU A 868 -21.84 -31.43 20.70
C LEU A 868 -21.42 -31.58 19.24
N PHE A 869 -20.77 -30.56 18.67
CA PHE A 869 -20.32 -30.58 17.27
C PHE A 869 -19.28 -31.68 16.97
N ALA A 870 -18.59 -32.20 18.00
CA ALA A 870 -17.59 -33.25 17.88
C ALA A 870 -18.17 -34.67 17.96
N LYS A 871 -19.48 -34.81 18.21
CA LYS A 871 -20.16 -36.10 18.34
C LYS A 871 -20.79 -36.55 17.03
N HIS A 872 -20.96 -37.86 16.88
CA HIS A 872 -21.79 -38.46 15.86
C HIS A 872 -23.09 -38.98 16.44
N TYR A 873 -24.09 -39.12 15.57
CA TYR A 873 -25.41 -39.58 15.92
C TYR A 873 -25.86 -40.69 14.97
N ARG A 874 -26.59 -41.68 15.50
CA ARG A 874 -27.16 -42.75 14.68
C ARG A 874 -28.62 -42.93 15.02
N HIS A 875 -29.49 -42.82 14.03
CA HIS A 875 -30.91 -43.12 14.20
C HIS A 875 -31.18 -44.60 13.89
N GLU A 876 -31.80 -45.34 14.82
CA GLU A 876 -32.00 -46.79 14.71
C GLU A 876 -32.73 -47.20 13.42
N ALA A 877 -33.73 -46.42 12.98
CA ALA A 877 -34.48 -46.71 11.77
C ALA A 877 -33.76 -46.31 10.46
N LEU A 878 -32.84 -45.35 10.50
CA LEU A 878 -32.10 -44.92 9.30
C LEU A 878 -30.88 -45.81 9.07
N GLY A 879 -30.29 -46.36 10.14
CA GLY A 879 -29.06 -47.15 10.06
C GLY A 879 -27.83 -46.37 9.61
N LYS A 880 -27.95 -45.03 9.49
CA LYS A 880 -26.89 -44.11 9.05
C LYS A 880 -26.29 -43.37 10.23
N GLU A 881 -24.99 -43.12 10.13
CA GLU A 881 -24.25 -42.24 11.03
C GLU A 881 -24.32 -40.80 10.49
N LEU A 882 -24.49 -39.85 11.39
CA LEU A 882 -24.74 -38.45 11.10
C LEU A 882 -23.79 -37.59 11.93
N PHE A 883 -23.27 -36.52 11.34
CA PHE A 883 -22.49 -35.49 12.04
C PHE A 883 -23.34 -34.23 12.28
N VAL A 884 -22.92 -33.41 13.25
CA VAL A 884 -23.63 -32.18 13.63
C VAL A 884 -23.20 -31.02 12.74
N GLN A 885 -24.17 -30.39 12.08
CA GLN A 885 -23.95 -29.14 11.34
C GLN A 885 -24.17 -27.91 12.23
N GLY A 886 -25.12 -27.99 13.16
CA GLY A 886 -25.45 -26.90 14.07
C GLY A 886 -26.41 -27.37 15.14
N TYR A 887 -26.55 -26.57 16.20
CA TYR A 887 -27.45 -26.89 17.28
C TYR A 887 -27.99 -25.63 17.98
N GLY A 888 -29.24 -25.72 18.45
CA GLY A 888 -29.86 -24.75 19.35
C GLY A 888 -30.21 -25.41 20.68
N MET A 889 -30.35 -24.63 21.75
CA MET A 889 -30.67 -25.11 23.08
C MET A 889 -31.84 -24.34 23.69
N ASN A 890 -32.76 -25.07 24.33
CA ASN A 890 -33.74 -24.47 25.22
C ASN A 890 -33.36 -24.83 26.66
N LEU A 891 -32.84 -23.86 27.40
CA LEU A 891 -32.22 -24.13 28.70
C LEU A 891 -33.24 -24.42 29.81
N MET A 892 -34.49 -23.97 29.67
CA MET A 892 -35.55 -24.27 30.62
C MET A 892 -36.04 -25.71 30.56
N SER A 893 -36.17 -26.25 29.35
CA SER A 893 -36.55 -27.66 29.13
C SER A 893 -35.37 -28.63 29.22
N GLY A 894 -34.13 -28.12 29.16
CA GLY A 894 -32.92 -28.95 29.10
C GLY A 894 -32.85 -29.76 27.79
N THR A 895 -33.24 -29.14 26.69
CA THR A 895 -33.31 -29.77 25.37
C THR A 895 -32.38 -29.09 24.36
N VAL A 896 -31.89 -29.87 23.40
CA VAL A 896 -31.10 -29.42 22.27
C VAL A 896 -31.80 -29.80 20.97
N GLN A 897 -31.91 -28.86 20.05
CA GLN A 897 -32.30 -29.12 18.67
C GLN A 897 -31.02 -29.29 17.83
N LEU A 898 -30.79 -30.49 17.32
CA LEU A 898 -29.65 -30.79 16.46
C LEU A 898 -30.05 -30.73 14.99
N LYS A 899 -29.24 -30.05 14.18
CA LYS A 899 -29.22 -30.19 12.72
C LYS A 899 -28.12 -31.19 12.35
N LEU A 900 -28.51 -32.36 11.88
CA LEU A 900 -27.64 -33.49 11.60
C LEU A 900 -27.60 -33.79 10.10
N ARG A 901 -26.45 -34.23 9.60
CA ARG A 901 -26.27 -34.65 8.20
C ARG A 901 -25.53 -35.97 8.10
N GLU A 902 -25.93 -36.79 7.15
CA GLU A 902 -25.28 -38.05 6.81
C GLU A 902 -23.80 -37.86 6.43
N ILE A 903 -22.97 -38.76 6.96
CA ILE A 903 -21.53 -38.87 6.71
C ILE A 903 -21.27 -39.55 5.37
#